data_AF-A0A661HXC9-F1
#
_entry.id   AF-A0A661HXC9-F1
#
_cell.length_a   1.000
_cell.length_b   1.000
_cell.length_c   1.000
_cell.angle_alpha   90.00
_cell.angle_beta   90.00
_cell.angle_gamma   90.00
#
_symmetry.space_group_name_H-M   'P 1'
#
loop_
_entity.id
_entity.type
_entity.pdbx_description
1 polymer ?
#
loop_
_entity_poly.entity_id
_entity_poly.type
_entity_poly.pdbx_seq_one_letter_code
_entity_poly.pdbx_strand_id
1 'polypeptide(L)'
;MKKKHNPLFSIVGITTAFFLSTITPIQATGNQDLALMISVKGDTEKEYDAFVEKKIKSIGFTLTDPHKRVNDGYKKKYGSTKLDILSFMSVANKNAMSPLLEIDPRLAGFNPFNLLIYRTLGGENTYIGHLTPTAILDMIGITDEKIRTDYQKMIEPLDAMMKKEFGSNTSMIKIKKMTENRMMNFEIPFNRPEDLDDFIDDFQERFEESFEDKEYIIAGFFNYKESFDGVDRLPSYDAFWVYSLCHFKFSYTVFDNDGGRPEAGLFAPCSMYMYIKKDTNTLMIGMPRLANWSATLGIVEPGKVALVEQLDKEIPEIMVSLGAKEIGSKSKSKIKEVVVKKQETLESKTSSVTTEKSPEDADANNSVIIIIPKPPKPVEAVKVITIGGNEPVKQNESLYRPRAIVLKVSKPPKAVVAVSPSKAGDTKVGDIKNSQVSAYMRGELQSVDAVKKALTDAGFAILSASTVDKKGDLTSIVFTNDALTKMADKSNRGFVASLRVLVDTKNKQISVTNPLYILRAFLQDDFDQKAVTPVLESIRKALPGLKNSKDALKFTLLPKYHFMISMPYYEDMIVVAKGDDLLAKAKARNGGKDIVFIQQISKDRTLIGVNLGKRTGKFIKKVGVKNAGLLPYPVLIEDGEAKILDPKYYIAVMYPMLKMSEFMKISTVPGAIQQDCENLFR
;
A
#
# COMPACT_ATOMS: atom_id res chain seq x y z
N MET A 1 -22.60 -37.42 -92.92
CA MET A 1 -23.80 -37.62 -92.07
C MET A 1 -23.41 -38.21 -90.73
N LYS A 2 -23.96 -37.66 -89.64
CA LYS A 2 -24.02 -38.15 -88.24
C LYS A 2 -22.68 -38.44 -87.51
N LYS A 3 -22.31 -37.53 -86.60
CA LYS A 3 -21.16 -37.58 -85.68
C LYS A 3 -21.35 -38.67 -84.62
N LYS A 4 -20.28 -39.43 -84.37
CA LYS A 4 -20.16 -40.47 -83.34
C LYS A 4 -19.99 -39.84 -81.95
N HIS A 5 -20.77 -40.35 -80.99
CA HIS A 5 -20.64 -40.09 -79.55
C HIS A 5 -19.52 -40.95 -78.96
N ASN A 6 -18.71 -40.36 -78.07
CA ASN A 6 -17.87 -41.06 -77.09
C ASN A 6 -18.20 -40.53 -75.67
N PRO A 7 -18.08 -41.38 -74.63
CA PRO A 7 -18.61 -41.11 -73.29
C PRO A 7 -17.60 -40.39 -72.40
N LEU A 8 -18.09 -39.54 -71.49
CA LEU A 8 -17.29 -38.85 -70.48
C LEU A 8 -17.74 -39.30 -69.08
N PHE A 9 -16.75 -39.79 -68.33
CA PHE A 9 -16.81 -40.21 -66.93
C PHE A 9 -17.35 -39.09 -66.03
N SER A 10 -18.26 -39.48 -65.13
CA SER A 10 -18.79 -38.63 -64.04
C SER A 10 -17.78 -38.59 -62.90
N ILE A 11 -17.30 -37.38 -62.56
CA ILE A 11 -16.59 -37.10 -61.31
C ILE A 11 -17.60 -36.46 -60.36
N VAL A 12 -17.87 -37.16 -59.25
CA VAL A 12 -18.65 -36.66 -58.12
C VAL A 12 -17.81 -35.62 -57.39
N GLY A 13 -18.15 -34.34 -57.58
CA GLY A 13 -17.60 -33.23 -56.80
C GLY A 13 -18.48 -32.95 -55.58
N ILE A 14 -17.91 -33.17 -54.39
CA ILE A 14 -18.49 -32.79 -53.09
C ILE A 14 -18.37 -31.26 -52.95
N THR A 15 -19.49 -30.55 -53.01
CA THR A 15 -19.59 -29.12 -52.71
C THR A 15 -19.66 -28.89 -51.20
N THR A 16 -18.51 -28.63 -50.58
CA THR A 16 -18.44 -28.14 -49.20
C THR A 16 -18.78 -26.65 -49.18
N ALA A 17 -19.99 -26.30 -48.73
CA ALA A 17 -20.39 -24.91 -48.50
C ALA A 17 -19.61 -24.33 -47.30
N PHE A 18 -18.68 -23.42 -47.58
CA PHE A 18 -18.07 -22.56 -46.56
C PHE A 18 -19.09 -21.51 -46.12
N PHE A 19 -19.75 -21.72 -44.98
CA PHE A 19 -20.35 -20.63 -44.23
C PHE A 19 -19.23 -19.80 -43.59
N LEU A 20 -18.83 -18.71 -44.25
CA LEU A 20 -18.11 -17.63 -43.55
C LEU A 20 -19.11 -16.96 -42.60
N SER A 21 -19.13 -17.40 -41.34
CA SER A 21 -19.70 -16.59 -40.27
C SER A 21 -18.77 -15.38 -40.07
N THR A 22 -19.10 -14.25 -40.68
CA THR A 22 -18.54 -12.95 -40.29
C THR A 22 -19.02 -12.65 -38.89
N ILE A 23 -18.23 -13.02 -37.88
CA ILE A 23 -18.45 -12.58 -36.50
C ILE A 23 -18.24 -11.06 -36.50
N THR A 24 -19.34 -10.32 -36.48
CA THR A 24 -19.31 -8.89 -36.24
C THR A 24 -18.93 -8.72 -34.77
N PRO A 25 -17.87 -7.95 -34.44
CA PRO A 25 -17.58 -7.67 -33.04
C PRO A 25 -18.81 -6.99 -32.43
N ILE A 26 -19.34 -7.55 -31.34
CA ILE A 26 -20.44 -6.96 -30.58
C ILE A 26 -19.94 -5.61 -30.08
N GLN A 27 -20.27 -4.53 -30.79
CA GLN A 27 -20.10 -3.18 -30.29
C GLN A 27 -21.14 -3.00 -29.18
N ALA A 28 -20.67 -2.56 -28.00
CA ALA A 28 -21.55 -2.13 -26.93
C ALA A 28 -22.58 -1.13 -27.50
N THR A 29 -23.85 -1.49 -27.41
CA THR A 29 -24.95 -0.64 -27.85
C THR A 29 -25.24 0.37 -26.74
N GLY A 30 -25.61 1.60 -27.10
CA GLY A 30 -26.14 2.54 -26.11
C GLY A 30 -27.27 1.84 -25.34
N ASN A 31 -27.30 2.00 -24.01
CA ASN A 31 -28.25 1.36 -23.07
C ASN A 31 -27.82 0.05 -22.36
N GLN A 32 -26.55 -0.37 -22.48
CA GLN A 32 -25.95 -1.40 -21.60
C GLN A 32 -25.70 -0.86 -20.17
N ASP A 33 -25.66 -1.75 -19.17
CA ASP A 33 -25.34 -1.39 -17.78
C ASP A 33 -23.86 -1.03 -17.62
N LEU A 34 -23.60 0.22 -17.23
CA LEU A 34 -22.29 0.75 -16.88
C LEU A 34 -21.87 0.33 -15.47
N ALA A 35 -22.75 0.49 -14.50
CA ALA A 35 -22.42 0.30 -13.08
C ALA A 35 -23.61 -0.16 -12.26
N LEU A 36 -23.31 -0.95 -11.24
CA LEU A 36 -24.23 -1.34 -10.18
C LEU A 36 -24.04 -0.37 -9.00
N MET A 37 -25.14 0.22 -8.54
CA MET A 37 -25.18 1.07 -7.35
C MET A 37 -26.14 0.48 -6.31
N ILE A 38 -25.74 0.47 -5.06
CA ILE A 38 -26.55 0.14 -3.88
C ILE A 38 -26.80 1.43 -3.11
N SER A 39 -28.05 1.72 -2.79
CA SER A 39 -28.44 2.88 -1.99
C SER A 39 -28.84 2.45 -0.57
N VAL A 40 -28.11 2.96 0.41
CA VAL A 40 -28.29 2.65 1.83
C VAL A 40 -28.75 3.89 2.57
N LYS A 41 -29.78 3.78 3.41
CA LYS A 41 -30.28 4.91 4.18
C LYS A 41 -29.31 5.26 5.31
N GLY A 42 -28.96 6.54 5.42
CA GLY A 42 -28.08 7.08 6.46
C GLY A 42 -26.59 7.02 6.11
N ASP A 43 -25.77 7.28 7.12
CA ASP A 43 -24.31 7.09 7.06
C ASP A 43 -24.00 5.59 7.19
N THR A 44 -23.19 5.04 6.29
CA THR A 44 -22.76 3.63 6.32
C THR A 44 -21.24 3.51 6.14
N GLU A 45 -20.49 4.60 6.36
CA GLU A 45 -19.04 4.64 6.14
C GLU A 45 -18.30 3.58 6.95
N LYS A 46 -18.62 3.44 8.24
CA LYS A 46 -17.93 2.50 9.15
C LYS A 46 -18.19 1.05 8.79
N GLU A 47 -19.43 0.73 8.45
CA GLU A 47 -19.83 -0.61 8.03
C GLU A 47 -19.17 -0.97 6.69
N TYR A 48 -19.11 -0.02 5.76
CA TYR A 48 -18.44 -0.19 4.48
C TYR A 48 -16.93 -0.38 4.62
N ASP A 49 -16.28 0.42 5.47
CA ASP A 49 -14.86 0.28 5.80
C ASP A 49 -14.55 -1.12 6.37
N ALA A 50 -15.34 -1.56 7.36
CA ALA A 50 -15.18 -2.89 7.94
C ALA A 50 -15.42 -4.01 6.91
N PHE A 51 -16.36 -3.80 5.98
CA PHE A 51 -16.62 -4.73 4.89
C PHE A 51 -15.40 -4.88 3.97
N VAL A 52 -14.86 -3.79 3.44
CA VAL A 52 -13.73 -3.84 2.49
C VAL A 52 -12.40 -4.24 3.16
N GLU A 53 -12.19 -3.91 4.43
CA GLU A 53 -10.94 -4.24 5.13
C GLU A 53 -10.89 -5.70 5.62
N LYS A 54 -12.04 -6.28 5.93
CA LYS A 54 -12.12 -7.56 6.64
C LYS A 54 -12.98 -8.60 5.92
N LYS A 55 -14.23 -8.27 5.59
CA LYS A 55 -15.20 -9.29 5.13
C LYS A 55 -14.86 -9.85 3.75
N ILE A 56 -14.45 -9.00 2.80
CA ILE A 56 -14.15 -9.43 1.43
C ILE A 56 -12.97 -10.43 1.33
N LYS A 57 -12.12 -10.49 2.37
CA LYS A 57 -11.04 -11.49 2.45
C LYS A 57 -11.55 -12.92 2.43
N SER A 58 -12.75 -13.15 2.98
CA SER A 58 -13.39 -14.47 2.99
C SER A 58 -13.76 -14.99 1.59
N ILE A 59 -13.85 -14.09 0.59
CA ILE A 59 -14.09 -14.43 -0.82
C ILE A 59 -12.85 -14.19 -1.70
N GLY A 60 -11.66 -14.11 -1.08
CA GLY A 60 -10.38 -14.02 -1.77
C GLY A 60 -9.98 -12.64 -2.29
N PHE A 61 -10.75 -11.59 -1.96
CA PHE A 61 -10.38 -10.21 -2.28
C PHE A 61 -9.60 -9.56 -1.13
N THR A 62 -8.61 -8.74 -1.46
CA THR A 62 -7.86 -7.94 -0.49
C THR A 62 -7.90 -6.47 -0.88
N LEU A 63 -8.06 -5.60 0.10
CA LEU A 63 -7.93 -4.15 -0.06
C LEU A 63 -6.45 -3.81 -0.32
N THR A 64 -6.15 -3.05 -1.38
CA THR A 64 -4.78 -2.72 -1.76
C THR A 64 -4.41 -1.28 -1.36
N ASP A 65 -5.20 -0.31 -1.82
CA ASP A 65 -4.87 1.11 -1.71
C ASP A 65 -6.13 1.92 -1.36
N PRO A 66 -6.55 1.95 -0.07
CA PRO A 66 -7.75 2.67 0.32
C PRO A 66 -7.53 4.19 0.37
N HIS A 67 -8.38 4.94 -0.33
CA HIS A 67 -8.47 6.39 -0.24
C HIS A 67 -9.78 6.81 0.40
N LYS A 68 -9.75 6.98 1.72
CA LYS A 68 -10.92 7.37 2.51
C LYS A 68 -11.10 8.88 2.55
N ARG A 69 -12.36 9.33 2.49
CA ARG A 69 -12.77 10.72 2.70
C ARG A 69 -11.98 11.74 1.88
N VAL A 70 -11.82 11.47 0.59
CA VAL A 70 -11.08 12.34 -0.34
C VAL A 70 -11.70 13.74 -0.41
N ASN A 71 -13.00 13.84 -0.21
CA ASN A 71 -13.74 15.10 -0.08
C ASN A 71 -13.23 16.01 1.05
N ASP A 72 -12.70 15.46 2.16
CA ASP A 72 -12.08 16.27 3.21
C ASP A 72 -10.80 16.95 2.70
N GLY A 73 -10.04 16.26 1.86
CA GLY A 73 -8.89 16.80 1.15
C GLY A 73 -9.28 17.94 0.21
N TYR A 74 -10.41 17.80 -0.49
CA TYR A 74 -10.95 18.88 -1.33
C TYR A 74 -11.34 20.10 -0.51
N LYS A 75 -12.09 19.91 0.59
CA LYS A 75 -12.47 20.99 1.49
C LYS A 75 -11.25 21.73 2.04
N LYS A 76 -10.20 20.99 2.41
CA LYS A 76 -8.95 21.58 2.90
C LYS A 76 -8.21 22.38 1.84
N LYS A 77 -8.16 21.91 0.59
CA LYS A 77 -7.40 22.54 -0.49
C LYS A 77 -8.16 23.67 -1.19
N TYR A 78 -9.46 23.48 -1.42
CA TYR A 78 -10.32 24.37 -2.23
C TYR A 78 -11.35 25.13 -1.40
N GLY A 79 -11.42 24.89 -0.08
CA GLY A 79 -12.27 25.63 0.86
C GLY A 79 -13.70 25.11 1.00
N SER A 80 -14.14 24.19 0.14
CA SER A 80 -15.50 23.65 0.18
C SER A 80 -15.58 22.22 -0.33
N THR A 81 -16.66 21.54 0.04
CA THR A 81 -17.11 20.25 -0.50
C THR A 81 -18.63 20.22 -0.43
N LYS A 82 -19.26 19.48 -1.35
CA LYS A 82 -20.69 19.15 -1.37
C LYS A 82 -20.94 17.71 -0.91
N LEU A 83 -19.88 17.00 -0.51
CA LEU A 83 -19.93 15.60 -0.13
C LEU A 83 -19.63 15.44 1.36
N ASP A 84 -20.40 14.57 2.00
CA ASP A 84 -20.16 14.09 3.36
C ASP A 84 -19.12 12.98 3.36
N ILE A 85 -19.26 12.05 2.40
CA ILE A 85 -18.38 10.90 2.18
C ILE A 85 -18.00 10.84 0.70
N LEU A 86 -16.73 10.62 0.42
CA LEU A 86 -16.23 10.18 -0.88
C LEU A 86 -14.98 9.34 -0.65
N SER A 87 -15.05 8.04 -0.93
CA SER A 87 -13.90 7.14 -0.78
C SER A 87 -13.77 6.21 -1.98
N PHE A 88 -12.52 5.95 -2.36
CA PHE A 88 -12.15 5.00 -3.42
C PHE A 88 -11.43 3.82 -2.77
N MET A 89 -11.98 2.61 -2.92
CA MET A 89 -11.45 1.40 -2.31
C MET A 89 -11.07 0.41 -3.40
N SER A 90 -9.79 0.37 -3.75
CA SER A 90 -9.27 -0.59 -4.72
C SER A 90 -9.05 -1.96 -4.08
N VAL A 91 -9.61 -3.01 -4.68
CA VAL A 91 -9.55 -4.40 -4.18
C VAL A 91 -9.00 -5.35 -5.23
N ALA A 92 -8.27 -6.39 -4.82
CA ALA A 92 -7.68 -7.35 -5.73
C ALA A 92 -8.00 -8.79 -5.31
N ASN A 93 -8.40 -9.62 -6.27
CA ASN A 93 -8.42 -11.08 -6.12
C ASN A 93 -7.32 -11.67 -7.01
N LYS A 94 -6.10 -11.71 -6.48
CA LYS A 94 -4.92 -12.08 -7.26
C LYS A 94 -5.00 -13.49 -7.84
N ASN A 95 -5.50 -14.44 -7.07
CA ASN A 95 -5.63 -15.84 -7.48
C ASN A 95 -6.56 -16.01 -8.68
N ALA A 96 -7.73 -15.36 -8.66
CA ALA A 96 -8.68 -15.43 -9.76
C ALA A 96 -8.26 -14.55 -10.96
N MET A 97 -7.56 -13.45 -10.71
CA MET A 97 -7.14 -12.51 -11.75
C MET A 97 -5.97 -13.02 -12.58
N SER A 98 -4.96 -13.65 -11.96
CA SER A 98 -3.72 -14.01 -12.65
C SER A 98 -3.94 -14.90 -13.90
N PRO A 99 -4.78 -15.94 -13.87
CA PRO A 99 -5.10 -16.72 -15.08
C PRO A 99 -5.73 -15.91 -16.20
N LEU A 100 -6.45 -14.83 -15.89
CA LEU A 100 -7.06 -13.95 -16.90
C LEU A 100 -6.02 -12.98 -17.48
N LEU A 101 -5.10 -12.47 -16.66
CA LEU A 101 -4.00 -11.61 -17.10
C LEU A 101 -2.96 -12.35 -17.97
N GLU A 102 -2.82 -13.67 -17.79
CA GLU A 102 -2.07 -14.54 -18.70
C GLU A 102 -2.68 -14.55 -20.11
N ILE A 103 -4.00 -14.41 -20.23
CA ILE A 103 -4.68 -14.36 -21.53
C ILE A 103 -4.66 -12.95 -22.10
N ASP A 104 -5.03 -11.94 -21.31
CA ASP A 104 -5.04 -10.54 -21.75
C ASP A 104 -4.66 -9.55 -20.62
N PRO A 105 -3.49 -8.89 -20.70
CA PRO A 105 -3.03 -7.97 -19.67
C PRO A 105 -3.87 -6.69 -19.60
N ARG A 106 -4.69 -6.37 -20.61
CA ARG A 106 -5.52 -5.15 -20.63
C ARG A 106 -6.55 -5.10 -19.49
N LEU A 107 -6.89 -6.26 -18.91
CA LEU A 107 -7.73 -6.33 -17.71
C LEU A 107 -7.15 -5.48 -16.57
N ALA A 108 -5.83 -5.36 -16.45
CA ALA A 108 -5.19 -4.53 -15.44
C ALA A 108 -5.51 -3.02 -15.56
N GLY A 109 -6.09 -2.57 -16.68
CA GLY A 109 -6.58 -1.19 -16.83
C GLY A 109 -7.77 -0.83 -15.92
N PHE A 110 -8.42 -1.81 -15.32
CA PHE A 110 -9.47 -1.63 -14.31
C PHE A 110 -9.27 -2.53 -13.08
N ASN A 111 -8.05 -3.07 -12.91
CA ASN A 111 -7.72 -3.96 -11.79
C ASN A 111 -6.33 -3.60 -11.20
N PRO A 112 -6.18 -3.27 -9.91
CA PRO A 112 -7.12 -3.48 -8.79
C PRO A 112 -8.51 -2.86 -8.99
N PHE A 113 -9.54 -3.63 -8.64
CA PHE A 113 -10.93 -3.35 -8.96
C PHE A 113 -11.47 -2.24 -8.05
N ASN A 114 -12.08 -1.21 -8.64
CA ASN A 114 -12.50 -0.03 -7.89
C ASN A 114 -13.90 -0.19 -7.29
N LEU A 115 -14.01 0.00 -5.97
CA LEU A 115 -15.26 0.16 -5.28
C LEU A 115 -15.41 1.61 -4.78
N LEU A 116 -16.55 2.23 -5.09
CA LEU A 116 -16.89 3.59 -4.72
C LEU A 116 -17.87 3.59 -3.55
N ILE A 117 -17.63 4.48 -2.58
CA ILE A 117 -18.67 4.94 -1.64
C ILE A 117 -18.75 6.46 -1.69
N TYR A 118 -19.96 7.00 -1.75
CA TYR A 118 -20.17 8.44 -1.60
C TYR A 118 -21.50 8.77 -0.93
N ARG A 119 -21.54 9.96 -0.33
CA ARG A 119 -22.74 10.57 0.24
C ARG A 119 -22.66 12.08 0.08
N THR A 120 -23.74 12.70 -0.37
CA THR A 120 -23.85 14.16 -0.45
C THR A 120 -24.09 14.78 0.93
N LEU A 121 -23.62 16.02 1.14
CA LEU A 121 -23.88 16.74 2.38
C LEU A 121 -25.39 16.92 2.59
N GLY A 122 -25.88 16.49 3.77
CA GLY A 122 -27.31 16.50 4.08
C GLY A 122 -28.14 15.47 3.31
N GLY A 123 -27.50 14.60 2.52
CA GLY A 123 -28.17 13.53 1.78
C GLY A 123 -28.71 12.44 2.71
N GLU A 124 -29.89 11.93 2.39
CA GLU A 124 -30.54 10.86 3.18
C GLU A 124 -29.85 9.51 3.00
N ASN A 125 -29.21 9.27 1.85
CA ASN A 125 -28.66 7.97 1.49
C ASN A 125 -27.15 8.05 1.20
N THR A 126 -26.45 6.99 1.57
CA THR A 126 -25.11 6.62 1.10
C THR A 126 -25.24 5.74 -0.14
N TYR A 127 -24.34 5.91 -1.10
CA TYR A 127 -24.28 5.12 -2.34
C TYR A 127 -22.99 4.35 -2.39
N ILE A 128 -23.09 3.06 -2.70
CA ILE A 128 -21.94 2.15 -2.82
C ILE A 128 -22.03 1.49 -4.20
N GLY A 129 -20.94 1.39 -4.95
CA GLY A 129 -21.03 0.74 -6.27
C GLY A 129 -19.71 0.52 -6.98
N HIS A 130 -19.79 -0.13 -8.13
CA HIS A 130 -18.68 -0.41 -9.02
C HIS A 130 -19.15 -0.52 -10.48
N LEU A 131 -18.21 -0.41 -11.41
CA LEU A 131 -18.45 -0.68 -12.83
C LEU A 131 -18.82 -2.15 -13.04
N THR A 132 -19.71 -2.42 -14.00
CA THR A 132 -20.02 -3.80 -14.36
C THR A 132 -18.83 -4.44 -15.08
N PRO A 133 -18.57 -5.74 -14.90
CA PRO A 133 -17.50 -6.41 -15.61
C PRO A 133 -17.66 -6.31 -17.14
N THR A 134 -18.89 -6.38 -17.64
CA THR A 134 -19.19 -6.25 -19.07
C THR A 134 -18.82 -4.87 -19.62
N ALA A 135 -19.17 -3.79 -18.91
CA ALA A 135 -18.77 -2.44 -19.32
C ALA A 135 -17.25 -2.26 -19.32
N ILE A 136 -16.56 -2.79 -18.31
CA ILE A 136 -15.09 -2.80 -18.26
C ILE A 136 -14.51 -3.47 -19.51
N LEU A 137 -14.95 -4.70 -19.81
CA LEU A 137 -14.47 -5.49 -20.95
C LEU A 137 -14.71 -4.77 -22.28
N ASP A 138 -15.83 -4.06 -22.41
CA ASP A 138 -16.12 -3.28 -23.60
C ASP A 138 -15.27 -2.01 -23.68
N MET A 139 -14.94 -1.35 -22.57
CA MET A 139 -14.03 -0.20 -22.58
C MET A 139 -12.61 -0.60 -22.97
N ILE A 140 -12.10 -1.72 -22.46
CA ILE A 140 -10.75 -2.20 -22.82
C ILE A 140 -10.72 -2.99 -24.14
N GLY A 141 -11.89 -3.26 -24.73
CA GLY A 141 -12.04 -3.91 -26.03
C GLY A 141 -11.65 -5.39 -26.04
N ILE A 142 -12.01 -6.13 -24.99
CA ILE A 142 -11.82 -7.58 -24.91
C ILE A 142 -13.08 -8.29 -25.39
N THR A 143 -12.93 -9.12 -26.43
CA THR A 143 -14.00 -9.94 -27.02
C THR A 143 -13.82 -11.43 -26.76
N ASP A 144 -12.73 -11.85 -26.12
CA ASP A 144 -12.45 -13.25 -25.80
C ASP A 144 -13.55 -13.83 -24.88
N GLU A 145 -14.27 -14.85 -25.35
CA GLU A 145 -15.45 -15.39 -24.66
C GLU A 145 -15.11 -15.97 -23.29
N LYS A 146 -13.94 -16.58 -23.14
CA LYS A 146 -13.48 -17.14 -21.87
C LYS A 146 -13.23 -16.02 -20.86
N ILE A 147 -12.51 -14.98 -21.25
CA ILE A 147 -12.31 -13.80 -20.38
C ILE A 147 -13.65 -13.18 -20.04
N ARG A 148 -14.53 -12.97 -21.03
CA ARG A 148 -15.83 -12.32 -20.78
C ARG A 148 -16.68 -13.10 -19.78
N THR A 149 -16.61 -14.42 -19.81
CA THR A 149 -17.33 -15.31 -18.88
C THR A 149 -16.67 -15.34 -17.50
N ASP A 150 -15.36 -15.59 -17.44
CA ASP A 150 -14.67 -15.85 -16.18
C ASP A 150 -14.43 -14.57 -15.37
N TYR A 151 -14.23 -13.43 -16.04
CA TYR A 151 -14.10 -12.14 -15.36
C TYR A 151 -15.41 -11.74 -14.65
N GLN A 152 -16.56 -12.02 -15.27
CA GLN A 152 -17.87 -11.83 -14.61
C GLN A 152 -18.01 -12.73 -13.38
N LYS A 153 -17.74 -14.03 -13.52
CA LYS A 153 -17.81 -15.01 -12.41
C LYS A 153 -16.90 -14.64 -11.23
N MET A 154 -15.74 -14.04 -11.49
CA MET A 154 -14.84 -13.60 -10.43
C MET A 154 -15.46 -12.49 -9.55
N ILE A 155 -16.30 -11.63 -10.12
CA ILE A 155 -16.92 -10.49 -9.43
C ILE A 155 -18.25 -10.89 -8.76
N GLU A 156 -18.96 -11.91 -9.25
CA GLU A 156 -20.25 -12.37 -8.69
C GLU A 156 -20.26 -12.58 -7.15
N PRO A 157 -19.25 -13.20 -6.50
CA PRO A 157 -19.23 -13.34 -5.05
C PRO A 157 -19.18 -11.99 -4.31
N LEU A 158 -18.51 -11.00 -4.90
CA LEU A 158 -18.42 -9.65 -4.35
C LEU A 158 -19.79 -8.96 -4.42
N ASP A 159 -20.46 -9.00 -5.57
CA ASP A 159 -21.81 -8.47 -5.74
C ASP A 159 -22.81 -9.09 -4.76
N ALA A 160 -22.76 -10.41 -4.62
CA ALA A 160 -23.62 -11.14 -3.69
C ALA A 160 -23.38 -10.72 -2.24
N MET A 161 -22.12 -10.56 -1.84
CA MET A 161 -21.77 -10.11 -0.50
C MET A 161 -22.17 -8.65 -0.26
N MET A 162 -21.96 -7.76 -1.24
CA MET A 162 -22.39 -6.37 -1.15
C MET A 162 -23.91 -6.24 -0.97
N LYS A 163 -24.71 -6.98 -1.75
CA LYS A 163 -26.17 -7.00 -1.61
C LYS A 163 -26.63 -7.57 -0.26
N LYS A 164 -25.93 -8.57 0.26
CA LYS A 164 -26.22 -9.15 1.58
C LYS A 164 -25.95 -8.16 2.71
N GLU A 165 -24.87 -7.41 2.62
CA GLU A 165 -24.40 -6.52 3.69
C GLU A 165 -25.09 -5.15 3.66
N PHE A 166 -25.36 -4.61 2.47
CA PHE A 166 -25.88 -3.25 2.28
C PHE A 166 -27.33 -3.21 1.76
N GLY A 167 -27.93 -4.37 1.52
CA GLY A 167 -29.31 -4.52 1.08
C GLY A 167 -29.48 -4.57 -0.43
N SER A 168 -30.72 -4.79 -0.85
CA SER A 168 -31.11 -5.04 -2.25
C SER A 168 -31.67 -3.82 -2.98
N ASN A 169 -31.57 -2.63 -2.39
CA ASN A 169 -31.99 -1.39 -3.06
C ASN A 169 -30.93 -0.98 -4.09
N THR A 170 -30.99 -1.62 -5.26
CA THR A 170 -29.99 -1.47 -6.31
C THR A 170 -30.52 -0.69 -7.51
N SER A 171 -29.67 0.12 -8.13
CA SER A 171 -29.92 0.77 -9.41
C SER A 171 -28.77 0.52 -10.39
N MET A 172 -29.09 0.59 -11.69
CA MET A 172 -28.10 0.46 -12.75
C MET A 172 -27.89 1.81 -13.44
N ILE A 173 -26.64 2.24 -13.56
CA ILE A 173 -26.27 3.35 -14.44
C ILE A 173 -26.13 2.80 -15.85
N LYS A 174 -26.71 3.47 -16.85
CA LYS A 174 -26.65 3.05 -18.26
C LYS A 174 -25.54 3.79 -19.02
N ILE A 175 -24.84 3.07 -19.88
CA ILE A 175 -23.89 3.66 -20.84
C ILE A 175 -24.66 4.59 -21.79
N LYS A 176 -24.27 5.86 -21.81
CA LYS A 176 -24.78 6.86 -22.76
C LYS A 176 -24.20 6.67 -24.15
N LYS A 177 -22.86 6.60 -24.24
CA LYS A 177 -22.12 6.39 -25.48
C LYS A 177 -20.75 5.76 -25.18
N MET A 178 -20.16 5.09 -26.17
CA MET A 178 -18.76 4.66 -26.14
C MET A 178 -17.90 5.58 -27.00
N THR A 179 -16.69 5.88 -26.54
CA THR A 179 -15.68 6.54 -27.37
C THR A 179 -15.01 5.53 -28.30
N GLU A 180 -14.57 5.96 -29.49
CA GLU A 180 -13.82 5.10 -30.42
C GLU A 180 -12.41 4.81 -29.89
N ASN A 181 -11.75 5.85 -29.37
CA ASN A 181 -10.42 5.74 -28.77
C ASN A 181 -10.56 5.53 -27.27
N ARG A 182 -10.48 4.27 -26.85
CA ARG A 182 -10.77 3.83 -25.48
C ARG A 182 -9.53 3.60 -24.63
N MET A 183 -8.39 3.35 -25.27
CA MET A 183 -7.13 3.00 -24.59
C MET A 183 -6.01 3.89 -25.11
N MET A 184 -5.08 4.24 -24.24
CA MET A 184 -3.74 4.66 -24.61
C MET A 184 -2.80 3.49 -24.33
N ASN A 185 -1.93 3.17 -25.28
CA ASN A 185 -0.99 2.08 -25.17
C ASN A 185 0.38 2.56 -25.61
N PHE A 186 1.43 2.12 -24.94
CA PHE A 186 2.79 2.50 -25.24
C PHE A 186 3.74 1.32 -25.18
N GLU A 187 4.84 1.43 -25.90
CA GLU A 187 6.01 0.56 -25.80
C GLU A 187 7.26 1.39 -25.49
N ILE A 188 8.12 0.88 -24.62
CA ILE A 188 9.45 1.43 -24.35
C ILE A 188 10.47 0.30 -24.57
N PRO A 189 11.26 0.33 -25.66
CA PRO A 189 12.40 -0.57 -25.79
C PRO A 189 13.49 -0.17 -24.78
N PHE A 190 14.17 -1.15 -24.19
CA PHE A 190 15.28 -0.91 -23.27
C PHE A 190 16.43 -1.89 -23.50
N ASN A 191 17.64 -1.49 -23.14
CA ASN A 191 18.76 -2.43 -23.10
C ASN A 191 18.65 -3.21 -21.80
N ARG A 192 18.45 -4.53 -21.90
CA ARG A 192 18.24 -5.36 -20.71
C ARG A 192 19.52 -5.42 -19.87
N PRO A 193 19.50 -4.90 -18.62
CA PRO A 193 20.60 -5.05 -17.69
C PRO A 193 20.72 -6.52 -17.23
N GLU A 194 21.84 -6.86 -16.58
CA GLU A 194 21.98 -8.17 -15.91
C GLU A 194 20.90 -8.39 -14.85
N ASP A 195 20.55 -7.33 -14.11
CA ASP A 195 19.48 -7.30 -13.13
C ASP A 195 18.34 -6.42 -13.65
N LEU A 196 17.23 -7.05 -14.09
CA LEU A 196 16.08 -6.35 -14.67
C LEU A 196 15.51 -5.28 -13.72
N ASP A 197 15.64 -5.47 -12.41
CA ASP A 197 15.18 -4.52 -11.41
C ASP A 197 15.89 -3.16 -11.52
N ASP A 198 17.13 -3.10 -12.04
CA ASP A 198 17.82 -1.82 -12.26
C ASP A 198 17.08 -0.95 -13.30
N PHE A 199 16.55 -1.56 -14.36
CA PHE A 199 15.75 -0.85 -15.37
C PHE A 199 14.38 -0.45 -14.80
N ILE A 200 13.71 -1.38 -14.10
CA ILE A 200 12.37 -1.14 -13.54
C ILE A 200 12.44 0.00 -12.52
N ASP A 201 13.44 0.00 -11.63
CA ASP A 201 13.66 1.04 -10.62
C ASP A 201 13.88 2.42 -11.26
N ASP A 202 14.80 2.51 -12.21
CA ASP A 202 15.11 3.77 -12.91
C ASP A 202 13.87 4.31 -13.65
N PHE A 203 13.13 3.43 -14.31
CA PHE A 203 11.92 3.82 -15.00
C PHE A 203 10.83 4.29 -14.02
N GLN A 204 10.59 3.54 -12.93
CA GLN A 204 9.60 3.90 -11.92
C GLN A 204 9.92 5.25 -11.26
N GLU A 205 11.19 5.52 -10.93
CA GLU A 205 11.63 6.79 -10.37
C GLU A 205 11.34 7.95 -11.33
N ARG A 206 11.78 7.86 -12.59
CA ARG A 206 11.51 8.89 -13.61
C ARG A 206 10.02 9.06 -13.88
N PHE A 207 9.26 7.97 -13.87
CA PHE A 207 7.81 7.97 -14.06
C PHE A 207 7.12 8.73 -12.93
N GLU A 208 7.38 8.38 -11.67
CA GLU A 208 6.79 9.03 -10.51
C GLU A 208 7.11 10.53 -10.50
N GLU A 209 8.38 10.91 -10.71
CA GLU A 209 8.80 12.32 -10.78
C GLU A 209 8.09 13.10 -11.90
N SER A 210 8.01 12.53 -13.10
CA SER A 210 7.41 13.23 -14.26
C SER A 210 5.91 13.45 -14.10
N PHE A 211 5.21 12.53 -13.43
CA PHE A 211 3.80 12.69 -13.11
C PHE A 211 3.60 13.67 -11.95
N GLU A 212 4.42 13.62 -10.90
CA GLU A 212 4.37 14.58 -9.79
C GLU A 212 4.62 16.03 -10.24
N ASP A 213 5.57 16.25 -11.15
CA ASP A 213 5.86 17.56 -11.76
C ASP A 213 4.66 18.17 -12.50
N LYS A 214 3.72 17.31 -12.91
CA LYS A 214 2.44 17.68 -13.56
C LYS A 214 1.26 17.63 -12.60
N GLU A 215 1.51 17.66 -11.28
CA GLU A 215 0.52 17.65 -10.20
C GLU A 215 -0.34 16.38 -10.10
N TYR A 216 0.09 15.28 -10.73
CA TYR A 216 -0.49 13.97 -10.47
C TYR A 216 0.00 13.43 -9.13
N ILE A 217 -0.81 12.55 -8.56
CA ILE A 217 -0.52 11.83 -7.33
C ILE A 217 -0.49 10.35 -7.67
N ILE A 218 0.58 9.69 -7.26
CA ILE A 218 0.65 8.23 -7.20
C ILE A 218 -0.21 7.80 -6.02
N ALA A 219 -1.46 7.46 -6.32
CA ALA A 219 -2.48 7.11 -5.35
C ALA A 219 -2.26 5.68 -4.82
N GLY A 220 -1.77 4.78 -5.67
CA GLY A 220 -1.51 3.39 -5.28
C GLY A 220 -0.55 2.69 -6.23
N PHE A 221 -0.06 1.54 -5.80
CA PHE A 221 0.85 0.69 -6.56
C PHE A 221 0.56 -0.77 -6.26
N PHE A 222 0.34 -1.59 -7.29
CA PHE A 222 0.05 -3.00 -7.14
C PHE A 222 0.90 -3.86 -8.07
N ASN A 223 1.65 -4.82 -7.51
CA ASN A 223 2.50 -5.72 -8.28
C ASN A 223 1.84 -7.11 -8.44
N TYR A 224 1.44 -7.46 -9.66
CA TYR A 224 0.84 -8.77 -9.94
C TYR A 224 1.85 -9.92 -9.94
N LYS A 225 3.15 -9.66 -10.13
CA LYS A 225 4.19 -10.69 -10.01
C LYS A 225 4.63 -10.96 -8.57
N GLU A 226 4.28 -10.10 -7.62
CA GLU A 226 4.65 -10.26 -6.21
C GLU A 226 3.97 -11.49 -5.55
N SER A 227 4.72 -12.52 -5.20
CA SER A 227 4.13 -13.75 -4.64
C SER A 227 4.51 -13.95 -3.17
N PHE A 228 3.50 -14.08 -2.30
CA PHE A 228 3.70 -14.32 -0.86
C PHE A 228 3.83 -15.81 -0.51
N ASP A 229 3.37 -16.70 -1.38
CA ASP A 229 3.42 -18.16 -1.22
C ASP A 229 4.45 -18.82 -2.17
N GLY A 230 5.28 -18.02 -2.85
CA GLY A 230 6.31 -18.49 -3.76
C GLY A 230 5.81 -18.99 -5.11
N VAL A 231 4.50 -18.97 -5.37
CA VAL A 231 3.93 -19.37 -6.66
C VAL A 231 3.99 -18.19 -7.64
N ASP A 232 4.77 -18.31 -8.72
CA ASP A 232 4.68 -17.37 -9.84
C ASP A 232 3.39 -17.63 -10.62
N ARG A 233 2.41 -16.76 -10.40
CA ARG A 233 1.09 -16.85 -11.04
C ARG A 233 1.04 -16.22 -12.42
N LEU A 234 2.09 -15.49 -12.81
CA LEU A 234 2.18 -14.83 -14.11
C LEU A 234 3.45 -15.25 -14.88
N PRO A 235 3.70 -16.55 -15.08
CA PRO A 235 4.97 -17.07 -15.63
C PRO A 235 5.32 -16.56 -17.04
N SER A 236 4.38 -15.99 -17.79
CA SER A 236 4.65 -15.41 -19.12
C SER A 236 5.26 -14.00 -19.07
N TYR A 237 5.47 -13.44 -17.89
CA TYR A 237 5.97 -12.08 -17.66
C TYR A 237 7.24 -12.10 -16.83
N ASP A 238 8.16 -11.17 -17.04
CA ASP A 238 9.28 -10.93 -16.11
C ASP A 238 8.91 -9.89 -15.05
N ALA A 239 8.00 -8.97 -15.38
CA ALA A 239 7.48 -7.96 -14.46
C ALA A 239 6.04 -7.57 -14.85
N PHE A 240 5.20 -7.28 -13.87
CA PHE A 240 3.82 -6.82 -14.09
C PHE A 240 3.33 -6.02 -12.89
N TRP A 241 3.10 -4.72 -13.07
CA TRP A 241 2.57 -3.85 -12.01
C TRP A 241 1.55 -2.84 -12.55
N VAL A 242 0.86 -2.18 -11.62
CA VAL A 242 -0.16 -1.16 -11.90
C VAL A 242 0.07 0.02 -10.98
N TYR A 243 0.11 1.22 -11.58
CA TYR A 243 0.01 2.48 -10.85
C TYR A 243 -1.43 2.96 -10.84
N SER A 244 -1.89 3.39 -9.67
CA SER A 244 -3.14 4.12 -9.50
C SER A 244 -2.81 5.62 -9.51
N LEU A 245 -3.30 6.34 -10.51
CA LEU A 245 -3.05 7.77 -10.71
C LEU A 245 -4.26 8.60 -10.31
N CYS A 246 -4.00 9.75 -9.68
CA CYS A 246 -5.02 10.73 -9.32
C CYS A 246 -4.54 12.14 -9.69
N HIS A 247 -5.47 13.05 -10.00
CA HIS A 247 -5.18 14.47 -10.19
C HIS A 247 -6.20 15.29 -9.39
N PHE A 248 -5.76 15.98 -8.34
CA PHE A 248 -6.67 16.60 -7.37
C PHE A 248 -7.62 17.63 -7.98
N LYS A 249 -7.11 18.52 -8.85
CA LYS A 249 -7.93 19.53 -9.55
C LYS A 249 -9.01 18.87 -10.42
N PHE A 250 -8.64 17.86 -11.21
CA PHE A 250 -9.58 17.10 -12.02
C PHE A 250 -10.64 16.42 -11.15
N SER A 251 -10.20 15.64 -10.16
CA SER A 251 -11.10 14.89 -9.28
C SER A 251 -12.08 15.79 -8.52
N TYR A 252 -11.62 16.93 -7.96
CA TYR A 252 -12.50 17.91 -7.32
C TYR A 252 -13.52 18.50 -8.31
N THR A 253 -13.11 18.82 -9.53
CA THR A 253 -13.98 19.44 -10.55
C THR A 253 -15.02 18.46 -11.09
N VAL A 254 -14.69 17.17 -11.16
CA VAL A 254 -15.59 16.14 -11.69
C VAL A 254 -16.51 15.60 -10.61
N PHE A 255 -16.00 15.24 -9.43
CA PHE A 255 -16.76 14.52 -8.40
C PHE A 255 -17.50 15.43 -7.43
N ASP A 256 -16.95 16.61 -7.18
CA ASP A 256 -17.38 17.52 -6.13
C ASP A 256 -17.62 18.93 -6.73
N ASN A 257 -17.90 19.91 -5.88
CA ASN A 257 -18.28 21.28 -6.23
C ASN A 257 -19.67 21.38 -6.88
N ASP A 258 -20.08 22.60 -7.25
CA ASP A 258 -21.36 22.86 -7.90
C ASP A 258 -21.48 22.07 -9.22
N GLY A 259 -22.51 21.22 -9.29
CA GLY A 259 -22.71 20.30 -10.42
C GLY A 259 -21.74 19.10 -10.43
N GLY A 260 -21.11 18.78 -9.30
CA GLY A 260 -20.28 17.59 -9.13
C GLY A 260 -21.04 16.29 -9.41
N ARG A 261 -20.30 15.30 -9.92
CA ARG A 261 -20.77 14.00 -10.38
C ARG A 261 -20.05 12.90 -9.59
N PRO A 262 -20.38 12.71 -8.30
CA PRO A 262 -19.63 11.79 -7.43
C PRO A 262 -19.65 10.35 -7.94
N GLU A 263 -20.67 9.95 -8.70
CA GLU A 263 -20.73 8.65 -9.37
C GLU A 263 -19.63 8.44 -10.41
N ALA A 264 -19.02 9.51 -10.96
CA ALA A 264 -17.85 9.35 -11.82
C ALA A 264 -16.64 8.75 -11.06
N GLY A 265 -16.67 8.76 -9.72
CA GLY A 265 -15.71 8.07 -8.88
C GLY A 265 -15.62 6.55 -9.11
N LEU A 266 -16.58 5.95 -9.82
CA LEU A 266 -16.56 4.53 -10.22
C LEU A 266 -15.34 4.16 -11.07
N PHE A 267 -14.74 5.14 -11.74
CA PHE A 267 -13.55 4.97 -12.56
C PHE A 267 -12.25 5.29 -11.81
N ALA A 268 -12.34 5.76 -10.56
CA ALA A 268 -11.20 6.23 -9.80
C ALA A 268 -10.75 5.23 -8.71
N PRO A 269 -9.45 5.12 -8.43
CA PRO A 269 -8.34 5.77 -9.14
C PRO A 269 -8.12 5.23 -10.56
N CYS A 270 -7.45 6.03 -11.41
CA CYS A 270 -7.13 5.64 -12.79
C CYS A 270 -5.99 4.62 -12.80
N SER A 271 -6.16 3.45 -13.41
CA SER A 271 -5.11 2.44 -13.47
C SER A 271 -4.26 2.54 -14.75
N MET A 272 -2.95 2.71 -14.59
CA MET A 272 -1.96 2.53 -15.65
C MET A 272 -1.17 1.25 -15.37
N TYR A 273 -1.35 0.24 -16.20
CA TYR A 273 -0.66 -1.04 -16.06
C TYR A 273 0.59 -1.09 -16.92
N MET A 274 1.56 -1.86 -16.44
CA MET A 274 2.87 -1.99 -17.05
C MET A 274 3.34 -3.44 -16.93
N TYR A 275 3.91 -3.98 -18.00
CA TYR A 275 4.47 -5.33 -17.97
C TYR A 275 5.65 -5.50 -18.93
N ILE A 276 6.51 -6.45 -18.59
CA ILE A 276 7.59 -6.93 -19.45
C ILE A 276 7.30 -8.40 -19.71
N LYS A 277 7.08 -8.78 -20.97
CA LYS A 277 6.92 -10.21 -21.30
C LYS A 277 8.23 -10.93 -21.06
N LYS A 278 8.12 -12.21 -20.67
CA LYS A 278 9.28 -13.05 -20.39
C LYS A 278 10.28 -13.02 -21.53
N ASP A 279 11.56 -12.79 -21.18
CA ASP A 279 12.69 -12.74 -22.10
C ASP A 279 12.60 -11.65 -23.20
N THR A 280 11.78 -10.61 -22.98
CA THR A 280 11.66 -9.47 -23.91
C THR A 280 12.31 -8.19 -23.37
N ASN A 281 12.75 -7.32 -24.26
CA ASN A 281 13.43 -6.07 -23.91
C ASN A 281 12.53 -4.86 -24.19
N THR A 282 11.24 -5.00 -23.86
CA THR A 282 10.23 -3.99 -24.11
C THR A 282 9.28 -3.91 -22.93
N LEU A 283 9.17 -2.71 -22.35
CA LEU A 283 8.16 -2.39 -21.36
C LEU A 283 6.89 -1.97 -22.10
N MET A 284 5.82 -2.74 -21.89
CA MET A 284 4.50 -2.47 -22.43
C MET A 284 3.67 -1.73 -21.38
N ILE A 285 2.96 -0.68 -21.80
CA ILE A 285 2.20 0.18 -20.90
C ILE A 285 0.81 0.39 -21.49
N GLY A 286 -0.23 0.37 -20.66
CA GLY A 286 -1.58 0.69 -21.10
C GLY A 286 -2.43 1.34 -20.01
N MET A 287 -3.38 2.16 -20.44
CA MET A 287 -4.31 2.85 -19.56
C MET A 287 -5.62 3.15 -20.31
N PRO A 288 -6.79 2.98 -19.68
CA PRO A 288 -8.04 3.47 -20.25
C PRO A 288 -8.03 5.01 -20.34
N ARG A 289 -8.52 5.54 -21.46
CA ARG A 289 -8.65 6.98 -21.66
C ARG A 289 -9.73 7.58 -20.75
N LEU A 290 -9.52 8.81 -20.29
CA LEU A 290 -10.50 9.54 -19.50
C LEU A 290 -11.73 9.89 -20.33
N ALA A 291 -11.61 9.96 -21.67
CA ALA A 291 -12.76 10.08 -22.57
C ALA A 291 -13.84 8.99 -22.36
N ASN A 292 -13.47 7.81 -21.84
CA ASN A 292 -14.46 6.79 -21.46
C ASN A 292 -15.42 7.31 -20.39
N TRP A 293 -14.96 8.14 -19.45
CA TRP A 293 -15.77 8.67 -18.37
C TRP A 293 -16.86 9.58 -18.95
N SER A 294 -16.44 10.56 -19.75
CA SER A 294 -17.36 11.53 -20.34
C SER A 294 -18.35 10.87 -21.27
N ALA A 295 -17.89 9.94 -22.12
CA ALA A 295 -18.76 9.26 -23.07
C ALA A 295 -19.80 8.37 -22.38
N THR A 296 -19.38 7.55 -21.41
CA THR A 296 -20.26 6.55 -20.79
C THR A 296 -21.24 7.18 -19.80
N LEU A 297 -20.82 8.20 -19.04
CA LEU A 297 -21.67 8.92 -18.08
C LEU A 297 -22.44 10.10 -18.70
N GLY A 298 -22.13 10.46 -19.95
CA GLY A 298 -22.71 11.62 -20.63
C GLY A 298 -22.35 12.94 -19.97
N ILE A 299 -21.07 13.12 -19.60
CA ILE A 299 -20.55 14.39 -19.09
C ILE A 299 -20.36 15.33 -20.29
N VAL A 300 -21.08 16.45 -20.29
CA VAL A 300 -21.12 17.42 -21.40
C VAL A 300 -20.75 18.82 -20.96
N GLU A 301 -20.57 19.04 -19.65
CA GLU A 301 -20.23 20.34 -19.09
C GLU A 301 -18.83 20.78 -19.57
N PRO A 302 -18.71 21.94 -20.26
CA PRO A 302 -17.49 22.31 -20.97
C PRO A 302 -16.23 22.29 -20.08
N GLY A 303 -16.33 22.74 -18.83
CA GLY A 303 -15.20 22.75 -17.90
C GLY A 303 -14.71 21.34 -17.52
N LYS A 304 -15.61 20.36 -17.40
CA LYS A 304 -15.25 18.97 -17.10
C LYS A 304 -14.66 18.28 -18.33
N VAL A 305 -15.29 18.48 -19.50
CA VAL A 305 -14.82 17.92 -20.78
C VAL A 305 -13.44 18.46 -21.14
N ALA A 306 -13.20 19.75 -20.97
CA ALA A 306 -11.89 20.35 -21.25
C ALA A 306 -10.77 19.76 -20.38
N LEU A 307 -11.05 19.44 -19.10
CA LEU A 307 -10.07 18.77 -18.26
C LEU A 307 -9.83 17.33 -18.68
N VAL A 308 -10.87 16.59 -19.09
CA VAL A 308 -10.71 15.24 -19.66
C VAL A 308 -9.81 15.28 -20.90
N GLU A 309 -10.09 16.19 -21.83
CA GLU A 309 -9.28 16.36 -23.05
C GLU A 309 -7.85 16.80 -22.74
N GLN A 310 -7.65 17.68 -21.76
CA GLN A 310 -6.32 18.09 -21.30
C GLN A 310 -5.53 16.88 -20.81
N LEU A 311 -6.07 16.08 -19.90
CA LEU A 311 -5.34 14.96 -19.32
C LEU A 311 -5.13 13.82 -20.34
N ASP A 312 -6.10 13.56 -21.22
CA ASP A 312 -5.95 12.56 -22.31
C ASP A 312 -4.89 12.95 -23.35
N LYS A 313 -4.48 14.22 -23.39
CA LYS A 313 -3.34 14.72 -24.16
C LYS A 313 -2.05 14.72 -23.34
N GLU A 314 -2.11 15.20 -22.11
CA GLU A 314 -0.94 15.40 -21.25
C GLU A 314 -0.30 14.08 -20.82
N ILE A 315 -1.09 13.05 -20.48
CA ILE A 315 -0.56 11.74 -20.08
C ILE A 315 0.31 11.13 -21.20
N PRO A 316 -0.15 11.03 -22.46
CA PRO A 316 0.72 10.63 -23.56
C PRO A 316 1.98 11.49 -23.72
N GLU A 317 1.91 12.81 -23.53
CA GLU A 317 3.08 13.69 -23.62
C GLU A 317 4.12 13.37 -22.54
N ILE A 318 3.68 13.11 -21.30
CA ILE A 318 4.56 12.65 -20.20
C ILE A 318 5.19 11.31 -20.59
N MET A 319 4.40 10.35 -21.07
CA MET A 319 4.92 9.04 -21.46
C MET A 319 5.95 9.15 -22.59
N VAL A 320 5.70 9.98 -23.60
CA VAL A 320 6.67 10.24 -24.68
C VAL A 320 7.96 10.85 -24.14
N SER A 321 7.89 11.76 -23.16
CA SER A 321 9.08 12.33 -22.51
C SER A 321 9.92 11.28 -21.77
N LEU A 322 9.30 10.19 -21.33
CA LEU A 322 9.94 9.05 -20.67
C LEU A 322 10.53 8.03 -21.66
N GLY A 323 10.46 8.30 -22.96
CA GLY A 323 10.94 7.42 -24.03
C GLY A 323 9.88 6.46 -24.58
N ALA A 324 8.61 6.66 -24.23
CA ALA A 324 7.52 5.83 -24.73
C ALA A 324 7.09 6.19 -26.14
N LYS A 325 6.76 5.17 -26.90
CA LYS A 325 6.13 5.30 -28.22
C LYS A 325 4.69 4.83 -28.12
N GLU A 326 3.74 5.70 -28.47
CA GLU A 326 2.33 5.33 -28.50
C GLU A 326 2.08 4.29 -29.62
N ILE A 327 1.33 3.25 -29.29
CA ILE A 327 0.97 2.16 -30.21
C ILE A 327 -0.55 2.06 -30.32
N GLY A 328 -1.06 1.90 -31.54
CA GLY A 328 -2.44 1.44 -31.76
C GLY A 328 -3.59 2.43 -31.48
N SER A 329 -3.39 3.75 -31.68
CA SER A 329 -4.47 4.77 -31.61
C SER A 329 -5.62 4.59 -32.64
N LYS A 330 -5.53 3.60 -33.53
CA LYS A 330 -6.63 3.19 -34.42
C LYS A 330 -6.89 1.69 -34.24
N SER A 331 -8.06 1.35 -33.73
CA SER A 331 -8.55 -0.02 -33.62
C SER A 331 -8.53 -0.72 -34.98
N LYS A 332 -7.45 -1.47 -35.26
CA LYS A 332 -7.42 -2.66 -36.14
C LYS A 332 -6.34 -3.60 -35.61
N SER A 333 -6.77 -4.60 -34.84
CA SER A 333 -5.94 -5.69 -34.36
C SER A 333 -5.39 -6.50 -35.54
N LYS A 334 -4.06 -6.58 -35.64
CA LYS A 334 -3.32 -7.73 -36.17
C LYS A 334 -2.01 -7.84 -35.39
N ILE A 335 -2.08 -8.39 -34.18
CA ILE A 335 -0.89 -8.98 -33.56
C ILE A 335 -0.68 -10.31 -34.27
N LYS A 336 0.45 -10.45 -34.97
CA LYS A 336 0.85 -11.72 -35.59
C LYS A 336 1.16 -12.72 -34.46
N GLU A 337 0.48 -13.86 -34.48
CA GLU A 337 0.86 -15.04 -33.72
C GLU A 337 2.30 -15.45 -34.08
N VAL A 338 3.18 -15.50 -33.07
CA VAL A 338 4.47 -16.16 -33.19
C VAL A 338 4.24 -17.63 -32.83
N VAL A 339 4.25 -18.47 -33.86
CA VAL A 339 4.20 -19.92 -33.76
C VAL A 339 5.44 -20.41 -33.02
N VAL A 340 5.27 -20.92 -31.80
CA VAL A 340 6.30 -21.66 -31.07
C VAL A 340 6.48 -23.00 -31.78
N LYS A 341 7.70 -23.22 -32.31
CA LYS A 341 8.12 -24.49 -32.89
C LYS A 341 8.12 -25.58 -31.82
N LYS A 342 7.37 -26.64 -32.10
CA LYS A 342 7.34 -27.91 -31.39
C LYS A 342 8.74 -28.52 -31.42
N GLN A 343 9.37 -28.69 -30.26
CA GLN A 343 10.63 -29.43 -30.12
C GLN A 343 10.31 -30.86 -29.71
N GLU A 344 10.99 -31.79 -30.37
CA GLU A 344 10.79 -33.24 -30.32
C GLU A 344 11.03 -33.82 -28.92
N THR A 345 10.13 -34.72 -28.54
CA THR A 345 10.22 -35.65 -27.41
C THR A 345 11.37 -36.64 -27.62
N LEU A 346 12.28 -36.71 -26.64
CA LEU A 346 13.18 -37.83 -26.41
C LEU A 346 12.70 -38.60 -25.18
N GLU A 347 12.36 -39.87 -25.39
CA GLU A 347 11.95 -40.85 -24.39
C GLU A 347 13.09 -41.19 -23.42
N SER A 348 12.76 -41.37 -22.15
CA SER A 348 13.58 -42.16 -21.21
C SER A 348 12.70 -42.81 -20.14
N LYS A 349 12.31 -44.06 -20.46
CA LYS A 349 12.28 -45.25 -19.60
C LYS A 349 11.83 -45.10 -18.14
N THR A 350 10.60 -45.54 -17.91
CA THR A 350 10.05 -46.00 -16.63
C THR A 350 10.54 -47.42 -16.33
N SER A 351 10.98 -47.67 -15.10
CA SER A 351 11.15 -49.02 -14.54
C SER A 351 10.09 -49.24 -13.46
N SER A 352 9.36 -50.34 -13.61
CA SER A 352 8.30 -50.86 -12.75
C SER A 352 8.83 -51.68 -11.57
N VAL A 353 7.92 -51.97 -10.60
CA VAL A 353 7.65 -53.23 -9.86
C VAL A 353 7.33 -52.91 -8.38
N THR A 354 6.27 -53.34 -7.67
CA THR A 354 5.04 -54.17 -7.87
C THR A 354 4.10 -54.04 -6.63
N THR A 355 2.79 -54.24 -6.85
CA THR A 355 1.67 -54.84 -6.02
C THR A 355 1.66 -54.75 -4.47
N GLU A 356 0.52 -54.49 -3.82
CA GLU A 356 -0.59 -55.46 -3.60
C GLU A 356 -1.97 -54.84 -3.25
N LYS A 357 -3.01 -55.71 -3.31
CA LYS A 357 -4.47 -55.49 -3.43
C LYS A 357 -5.25 -55.24 -2.11
N SER A 358 -6.38 -54.51 -2.27
CA SER A 358 -7.78 -54.55 -1.71
C SER A 358 -8.20 -55.53 -0.59
N PRO A 359 -9.34 -55.32 0.13
CA PRO A 359 -10.69 -54.83 -0.33
C PRO A 359 -11.35 -53.73 0.55
N GLU A 360 -12.22 -52.86 0.03
CA GLU A 360 -13.69 -53.00 -0.18
C GLU A 360 -14.49 -53.11 1.14
N ASP A 361 -15.15 -52.02 1.58
CA ASP A 361 -16.61 -51.92 1.67
C ASP A 361 -17.07 -50.58 2.28
N ALA A 362 -18.11 -50.03 1.66
CA ALA A 362 -18.80 -48.80 2.02
C ALA A 362 -19.97 -49.13 2.96
N ASP A 363 -20.21 -48.30 3.97
CA ASP A 363 -21.55 -48.21 4.53
C ASP A 363 -21.89 -46.82 5.08
N ALA A 364 -23.16 -46.46 4.88
CA ALA A 364 -23.73 -45.15 5.05
C ALA A 364 -24.35 -44.97 6.45
N ASN A 365 -24.12 -43.82 7.09
CA ASN A 365 -25.11 -42.99 7.80
C ASN A 365 -24.40 -41.99 8.70
N ASN A 366 -24.33 -40.74 8.23
CA ASN A 366 -23.75 -39.62 8.95
C ASN A 366 -24.89 -38.73 9.48
N SER A 367 -25.16 -38.77 10.78
CA SER A 367 -25.90 -37.71 11.48
C SER A 367 -25.47 -37.62 12.95
N VAL A 368 -24.86 -36.48 13.30
CA VAL A 368 -24.52 -36.11 14.68
C VAL A 368 -25.51 -35.03 15.13
N ILE A 369 -26.23 -35.30 16.22
CA ILE A 369 -27.14 -34.38 16.89
C ILE A 369 -26.31 -33.43 17.77
N ILE A 370 -26.27 -32.15 17.42
CA ILE A 370 -25.65 -31.09 18.24
C ILE A 370 -26.75 -30.41 19.07
N ILE A 371 -26.72 -30.62 20.38
CA ILE A 371 -27.60 -29.92 21.33
C ILE A 371 -26.92 -28.59 21.71
N ILE A 372 -27.53 -27.47 21.28
CA ILE A 372 -27.06 -26.12 21.59
C ILE A 372 -27.63 -25.69 22.96
N PRO A 373 -26.81 -25.29 23.95
CA PRO A 373 -27.31 -24.80 25.23
C PRO A 373 -27.95 -23.40 25.10
N LYS A 374 -29.03 -23.19 25.85
CA LYS A 374 -29.82 -21.93 25.89
C LYS A 374 -28.97 -20.79 26.47
N PRO A 375 -28.90 -19.61 25.82
CA PRO A 375 -28.10 -18.48 26.30
C PRO A 375 -28.66 -17.84 27.59
N PRO A 376 -27.80 -17.30 28.48
CA PRO A 376 -28.24 -16.64 29.72
C PRO A 376 -28.93 -15.29 29.46
N LYS A 377 -29.90 -14.95 30.33
CA LYS A 377 -30.71 -13.73 30.26
C LYS A 377 -29.85 -12.46 30.42
N PRO A 378 -30.12 -11.38 29.65
CA PRO A 378 -29.41 -10.11 29.77
C PRO A 378 -29.70 -9.41 31.11
N VAL A 379 -28.68 -8.78 31.69
CA VAL A 379 -28.78 -7.91 32.86
C VAL A 379 -29.42 -6.58 32.42
N GLU A 380 -30.44 -6.10 33.13
CA GLU A 380 -31.17 -4.87 32.83
C GLU A 380 -30.27 -3.61 32.99
N ALA A 381 -30.45 -2.66 32.06
CA ALA A 381 -29.74 -1.39 32.07
C ALA A 381 -30.24 -0.47 33.20
N VAL A 382 -29.28 0.07 33.97
CA VAL A 382 -29.54 1.09 34.99
C VAL A 382 -30.06 2.37 34.34
N LYS A 383 -31.28 2.78 34.69
CA LYS A 383 -31.84 4.09 34.32
C LYS A 383 -31.12 5.21 35.06
N VAL A 384 -30.40 6.06 34.34
CA VAL A 384 -29.93 7.35 34.87
C VAL A 384 -31.07 8.36 34.71
N ILE A 385 -31.56 8.88 35.85
CA ILE A 385 -32.51 9.99 35.89
C ILE A 385 -31.69 11.27 36.04
N THR A 386 -31.70 12.13 35.03
CA THR A 386 -31.21 13.51 35.14
C THR A 386 -32.31 14.38 35.76
N ILE A 387 -32.05 14.94 36.94
CA ILE A 387 -32.87 15.98 37.57
C ILE A 387 -32.17 17.31 37.34
N GLY A 388 -32.84 18.24 36.66
CA GLY A 388 -32.36 19.62 36.42
C GLY A 388 -32.38 20.01 34.94
N GLY A 389 -33.57 20.27 34.40
CA GLY A 389 -33.74 20.84 33.07
C GLY A 389 -33.49 22.35 33.06
N ASN A 390 -33.03 22.86 31.93
CA ASN A 390 -33.31 24.22 31.48
C ASN A 390 -33.90 24.15 30.07
N GLU A 391 -34.88 25.01 29.81
CA GLU A 391 -35.73 25.03 28.62
C GLU A 391 -34.96 25.26 27.28
N PRO A 392 -35.51 24.78 26.15
CA PRO A 392 -34.94 25.03 24.83
C PRO A 392 -35.25 26.47 24.38
N VAL A 393 -34.23 27.31 24.24
CA VAL A 393 -34.39 28.63 23.63
C VAL A 393 -34.24 28.55 22.11
N LYS A 394 -35.23 29.16 21.44
CA LYS A 394 -35.51 29.22 20.00
C LYS A 394 -34.36 29.75 19.14
N GLN A 395 -34.36 29.32 17.87
CA GLN A 395 -33.63 29.94 16.75
C GLN A 395 -33.80 31.47 16.74
N ASN A 396 -32.71 32.19 16.45
CA ASN A 396 -32.72 33.24 15.42
C ASN A 396 -31.31 33.70 15.00
N GLU A 397 -31.11 33.58 13.69
CA GLU A 397 -30.50 34.52 12.73
C GLU A 397 -29.12 35.15 12.95
N SER A 398 -28.38 35.10 11.86
CA SER A 398 -27.06 35.66 11.63
C SER A 398 -27.00 37.18 11.76
N LEU A 399 -26.06 37.68 12.55
CA LEU A 399 -25.44 38.98 12.32
C LEU A 399 -23.94 38.90 12.64
N TYR A 400 -23.15 38.52 11.64
CA TYR A 400 -21.70 38.65 11.69
C TYR A 400 -21.31 40.13 11.54
N ARG A 401 -20.65 40.70 12.56
CA ARG A 401 -19.72 41.82 12.40
C ARG A 401 -18.52 41.59 13.31
N PRO A 402 -17.28 41.61 12.79
CA PRO A 402 -16.09 41.34 13.59
C PRO A 402 -15.72 42.59 14.39
N ARG A 403 -15.60 42.47 15.70
CA ARG A 403 -14.82 43.41 16.51
C ARG A 403 -13.89 42.63 17.44
N ALA A 404 -12.62 42.97 17.32
CA ALA A 404 -11.51 42.48 18.12
C ALA A 404 -11.82 42.60 19.62
N ILE A 405 -11.50 41.55 20.38
CA ILE A 405 -11.54 41.59 21.84
C ILE A 405 -10.17 41.24 22.42
N VAL A 406 -9.69 42.21 23.17
CA VAL A 406 -8.57 42.23 24.10
C VAL A 406 -8.76 41.14 25.17
N LEU A 407 -7.76 40.28 25.33
CA LEU A 407 -7.71 39.23 26.35
C LEU A 407 -7.65 39.86 27.75
N LYS A 408 -8.70 39.68 28.57
CA LYS A 408 -8.62 39.77 30.03
C LYS A 408 -8.56 38.37 30.63
N VAL A 409 -7.52 38.20 31.44
CA VAL A 409 -7.07 36.99 32.14
C VAL A 409 -8.15 36.40 33.04
N SER A 410 -8.38 35.09 32.91
CA SER A 410 -9.14 34.27 33.89
C SER A 410 -8.20 33.20 34.45
N LYS A 411 -8.11 33.13 35.79
CA LYS A 411 -7.24 32.21 36.54
C LYS A 411 -7.66 30.73 36.34
N PRO A 412 -6.72 29.79 36.16
CA PRO A 412 -7.04 28.36 36.07
C PRO A 412 -7.35 27.72 37.45
N PRO A 413 -8.10 26.59 37.48
CA PRO A 413 -8.36 25.82 38.70
C PRO A 413 -7.10 25.13 39.24
N LYS A 414 -7.12 24.85 40.56
CA LYS A 414 -5.99 24.35 41.37
C LYS A 414 -5.36 23.07 40.82
N ALA A 415 -4.03 23.07 40.84
CA ALA A 415 -3.12 22.01 40.42
C ALA A 415 -3.40 20.66 41.10
N VAL A 416 -3.55 19.62 40.29
CA VAL A 416 -3.14 18.26 40.67
C VAL A 416 -1.61 18.27 40.71
N VAL A 417 -1.06 17.77 41.81
CA VAL A 417 0.34 17.87 42.24
C VAL A 417 1.33 17.73 41.07
N ALA A 418 1.91 18.86 40.67
CA ALA A 418 3.07 18.89 39.81
C ALA A 418 4.24 18.26 40.57
N VAL A 419 4.83 17.21 39.99
CA VAL A 419 6.18 16.76 40.36
C VAL A 419 7.09 17.98 40.27
N SER A 420 7.79 18.27 41.37
CA SER A 420 8.60 19.48 41.52
C SER A 420 9.54 19.70 40.32
N PRO A 421 9.63 20.92 39.76
CA PRO A 421 10.62 21.21 38.73
C PRO A 421 12.01 21.06 39.36
N SER A 422 12.81 20.12 38.83
CA SER A 422 14.22 20.03 39.16
C SER A 422 14.88 21.39 38.89
N LYS A 423 15.64 21.89 39.87
CA LYS A 423 16.45 23.11 39.78
C LYS A 423 17.14 23.19 38.41
N ALA A 424 17.09 24.37 37.79
CA ALA A 424 17.81 24.69 36.56
C ALA A 424 19.33 24.58 36.82
N GLY A 425 19.87 23.37 36.65
CA GLY A 425 21.28 23.16 36.33
C GLY A 425 21.47 23.32 34.83
N ASP A 426 22.69 23.61 34.41
CA ASP A 426 23.06 23.71 32.99
C ASP A 426 22.60 22.47 32.22
N THR A 427 21.53 22.61 31.42
CA THR A 427 21.02 21.54 30.56
C THR A 427 22.12 21.01 29.66
N LYS A 428 22.53 19.75 29.85
CA LYS A 428 23.57 19.11 29.05
C LYS A 428 22.98 18.59 27.73
N VAL A 429 23.85 18.29 26.76
CA VAL A 429 23.44 17.70 25.46
C VAL A 429 22.66 16.41 25.64
N GLY A 430 21.44 16.34 25.15
CA GLY A 430 20.53 15.19 25.23
C GLY A 430 19.50 15.31 26.36
N ASP A 431 19.68 16.23 27.31
CA ASP A 431 18.70 16.47 28.37
C ASP A 431 17.41 17.09 27.82
N ILE A 432 16.35 16.96 28.61
CA ILE A 432 15.08 17.63 28.35
C ILE A 432 15.27 19.13 28.59
N LYS A 433 15.08 19.95 27.55
CA LYS A 433 15.15 21.41 27.62
C LYS A 433 13.85 22.00 27.12
N ASN A 434 13.24 22.90 27.89
CA ASN A 434 11.96 23.54 27.54
C ASN A 434 10.86 22.53 27.19
N SER A 435 10.77 21.43 27.96
CA SER A 435 9.86 20.29 27.73
C SER A 435 10.09 19.52 26.43
N GLN A 436 11.17 19.80 25.69
CA GLN A 436 11.56 19.10 24.48
C GLN A 436 12.80 18.26 24.71
N VAL A 437 12.94 17.21 23.92
CA VAL A 437 14.13 16.37 23.86
C VAL A 437 14.49 16.14 22.39
N SER A 438 15.78 16.21 22.05
CA SER A 438 16.23 15.91 20.69
C SER A 438 16.27 14.41 20.45
N ALA A 439 15.86 13.96 19.27
CA ALA A 439 15.97 12.57 18.82
C ALA A 439 17.42 12.12 18.67
N TYR A 440 18.29 13.05 18.31
CA TYR A 440 19.71 12.79 18.09
C TYR A 440 20.61 13.81 18.79
N MET A 441 21.84 13.38 19.05
CA MET A 441 22.96 14.20 19.48
C MET A 441 24.05 14.10 18.39
N ARG A 442 24.55 15.23 17.89
CA ARG A 442 25.48 15.27 16.75
C ARG A 442 26.81 15.90 17.12
N GLY A 443 27.88 15.34 16.59
CA GLY A 443 29.26 15.81 16.81
C GLY A 443 30.05 15.86 15.52
N GLU A 444 31.31 16.29 15.61
CA GLU A 444 32.21 16.29 14.46
C GLU A 444 32.45 14.87 13.93
N LEU A 445 32.82 14.78 12.64
CA LEU A 445 33.12 13.49 12.02
C LEU A 445 34.25 12.78 12.77
N GLN A 446 34.02 11.51 13.09
CA GLN A 446 35.01 10.60 13.64
C GLN A 446 35.06 9.35 12.78
N SER A 447 36.19 8.65 12.74
CA SER A 447 36.27 7.38 12.03
C SER A 447 35.45 6.30 12.74
N VAL A 448 35.01 5.29 11.98
CA VAL A 448 34.25 4.16 12.52
C VAL A 448 35.00 3.48 13.67
N ASP A 449 36.31 3.27 13.53
CA ASP A 449 37.14 2.64 14.56
C ASP A 449 37.29 3.50 15.82
N ALA A 450 37.42 4.82 15.66
CA ALA A 450 37.48 5.73 16.81
C ALA A 450 36.17 5.70 17.61
N VAL A 451 35.02 5.75 16.92
CA VAL A 451 33.70 5.66 17.57
C VAL A 451 33.51 4.32 18.27
N LYS A 452 33.84 3.20 17.61
CA LYS A 452 33.77 1.87 18.21
C LYS A 452 34.63 1.79 19.46
N LYS A 453 35.89 2.25 19.38
CA LYS A 453 36.80 2.23 20.52
C LYS A 453 36.26 3.07 21.68
N ALA A 454 35.79 4.29 21.41
CA ALA A 454 35.27 5.18 22.44
C ALA A 454 34.05 4.59 23.17
N LEU A 455 33.14 3.94 22.43
CA LEU A 455 31.98 3.25 23.00
C LEU A 455 32.40 2.02 23.82
N THR A 456 33.33 1.20 23.31
CA THR A 456 33.84 0.04 24.06
C THR A 456 34.55 0.45 25.35
N ASP A 457 35.41 1.48 25.31
CA ASP A 457 36.10 2.01 26.49
C ASP A 457 35.10 2.56 27.54
N ALA A 458 33.90 2.97 27.11
CA ALA A 458 32.82 3.42 27.98
C ALA A 458 31.89 2.30 28.46
N GLY A 459 32.21 1.03 28.18
CA GLY A 459 31.47 -0.14 28.65
C GLY A 459 30.29 -0.55 27.76
N PHE A 460 30.23 -0.10 26.50
CA PHE A 460 29.26 -0.58 25.53
C PHE A 460 29.81 -1.75 24.71
N ALA A 461 28.95 -2.71 24.39
CA ALA A 461 29.23 -3.75 23.43
C ALA A 461 28.81 -3.30 22.02
N ILE A 462 29.68 -3.49 21.03
CA ILE A 462 29.37 -3.22 19.63
C ILE A 462 28.72 -4.48 19.01
N LEU A 463 27.51 -4.33 18.49
CA LEU A 463 26.75 -5.40 17.84
C LEU A 463 27.04 -5.47 16.34
N SER A 464 27.16 -4.31 15.69
CA SER A 464 27.56 -4.23 14.29
C SER A 464 28.16 -2.87 13.94
N ALA A 465 28.88 -2.84 12.82
CA ALA A 465 29.22 -1.63 12.09
C ALA A 465 29.03 -1.92 10.60
N SER A 466 27.95 -1.42 10.00
CA SER A 466 27.54 -1.76 8.64
C SER A 466 27.27 -0.52 7.80
N THR A 467 27.71 -0.53 6.56
CA THR A 467 27.38 0.50 5.57
C THR A 467 25.90 0.42 5.23
N VAL A 468 25.19 1.54 5.31
CA VAL A 468 23.74 1.63 5.02
C VAL A 468 23.45 2.26 3.66
N ASP A 469 24.49 2.60 2.91
CA ASP A 469 24.41 3.12 1.56
C ASP A 469 25.42 2.43 0.64
N LYS A 470 25.17 2.50 -0.68
CA LYS A 470 26.01 1.85 -1.70
C LYS A 470 27.44 2.42 -1.77
N LYS A 471 27.64 3.69 -1.42
CA LYS A 471 28.96 4.35 -1.55
C LYS A 471 29.84 4.14 -0.31
N GLY A 472 29.29 3.62 0.78
CA GLY A 472 30.00 3.47 2.05
C GLY A 472 30.20 4.78 2.80
N ASP A 473 29.49 5.84 2.42
CA ASP A 473 29.56 7.16 3.06
C ASP A 473 28.83 7.20 4.41
N LEU A 474 27.91 6.25 4.63
CA LEU A 474 27.06 6.16 5.79
C LEU A 474 27.29 4.82 6.49
N THR A 475 27.91 4.83 7.65
CA THR A 475 28.11 3.62 8.47
C THR A 475 27.29 3.71 9.75
N SER A 476 26.40 2.75 9.94
CA SER A 476 25.62 2.60 11.17
C SER A 476 26.32 1.65 12.12
N ILE A 477 26.65 2.14 13.32
CA ILE A 477 27.22 1.37 14.42
C ILE A 477 26.10 1.12 15.42
N VAL A 478 25.76 -0.15 15.64
CA VAL A 478 24.75 -0.56 16.61
C VAL A 478 25.47 -1.04 17.86
N PHE A 479 25.06 -0.53 19.02
CA PHE A 479 25.72 -0.81 20.30
C PHE A 479 24.71 -1.00 21.44
N THR A 480 25.13 -1.68 22.50
CA THR A 480 24.29 -2.01 23.66
C THR A 480 25.09 -2.02 24.96
N ASN A 481 24.40 -2.15 26.09
CA ASN A 481 24.95 -2.49 27.40
C ASN A 481 23.90 -3.23 28.23
N ASP A 482 24.30 -3.75 29.40
CA ASP A 482 23.41 -4.52 30.28
C ASP A 482 22.17 -3.74 30.74
N ALA A 483 22.29 -2.42 30.90
CA ALA A 483 21.15 -1.57 31.27
C ALA A 483 20.08 -1.53 30.17
N LEU A 484 20.49 -1.37 28.90
CA LEU A 484 19.57 -1.40 27.75
C LEU A 484 18.93 -2.78 27.60
N THR A 485 19.71 -3.85 27.69
CA THR A 485 19.21 -5.23 27.64
C THR A 485 18.17 -5.50 28.74
N LYS A 486 18.45 -5.05 29.98
CA LYS A 486 17.53 -5.21 31.11
C LYS A 486 16.22 -4.42 30.92
N MET A 487 16.29 -3.20 30.37
CA MET A 487 15.08 -2.42 30.08
C MET A 487 14.25 -3.03 28.94
N ALA A 488 14.92 -3.71 27.99
CA ALA A 488 14.30 -4.35 26.85
C ALA A 488 13.66 -5.71 27.16
N ASP A 489 14.01 -6.34 28.29
CA ASP A 489 13.47 -7.63 28.71
C ASP A 489 12.04 -7.53 29.28
N LYS A 490 11.14 -6.98 28.48
CA LYS A 490 9.70 -6.90 28.70
C LYS A 490 8.99 -7.21 27.39
N SER A 491 7.80 -7.79 27.47
CA SER A 491 6.99 -8.13 26.29
C SER A 491 6.79 -6.89 25.40
N ASN A 492 7.00 -7.07 24.09
CA ASN A 492 6.95 -6.03 23.07
C ASN A 492 7.92 -4.85 23.27
N ARG A 493 8.86 -4.88 24.22
CA ARG A 493 9.81 -3.76 24.46
C ARG A 493 11.23 -4.02 23.95
N GLY A 494 11.48 -5.16 23.34
CA GLY A 494 12.81 -5.59 22.89
C GLY A 494 13.54 -4.62 21.96
N PHE A 495 12.82 -3.74 21.25
CA PHE A 495 13.41 -2.73 20.36
C PHE A 495 14.32 -1.69 21.05
N VAL A 496 14.26 -1.55 22.38
CA VAL A 496 15.17 -0.64 23.12
C VAL A 496 16.50 -1.28 23.51
N ALA A 497 16.72 -2.55 23.17
CA ALA A 497 17.90 -3.29 23.58
C ALA A 497 19.21 -2.71 23.01
N SER A 498 19.15 -1.88 21.97
CA SER A 498 20.31 -1.26 21.35
C SER A 498 20.08 0.20 20.96
N LEU A 499 21.17 0.94 20.87
CA LEU A 499 21.25 2.31 20.36
C LEU A 499 22.19 2.35 19.16
N ARG A 500 22.24 3.51 18.50
CA ARG A 500 22.90 3.64 17.20
C ARG A 500 23.69 4.93 17.08
N VAL A 501 24.88 4.83 16.48
CA VAL A 501 25.67 5.95 15.98
C VAL A 501 25.79 5.84 14.47
N LEU A 502 25.38 6.88 13.76
CA LEU A 502 25.66 7.03 12.34
C LEU A 502 26.95 7.83 12.17
N VAL A 503 27.94 7.25 11.49
CA VAL A 503 29.10 7.97 10.93
C VAL A 503 28.72 8.41 9.52
N ASP A 504 28.59 9.72 9.32
CA ASP A 504 28.08 10.34 8.10
C ASP A 504 29.18 11.21 7.47
N THR A 505 29.95 10.61 6.55
CA THR A 505 31.04 11.32 5.86
C THR A 505 30.50 12.39 4.92
N LYS A 506 29.28 12.19 4.39
CA LYS A 506 28.61 13.12 3.47
C LYS A 506 28.29 14.46 4.15
N ASN A 507 27.79 14.44 5.38
CA ASN A 507 27.53 15.64 6.18
C ASN A 507 28.67 15.99 7.15
N LYS A 508 29.77 15.23 7.13
CA LYS A 508 30.95 15.41 7.99
C LYS A 508 30.60 15.46 9.48
N GLN A 509 29.80 14.51 9.94
CA GLN A 509 29.35 14.45 11.33
C GLN A 509 29.17 13.01 11.82
N ILE A 510 29.08 12.85 13.13
CA ILE A 510 28.44 11.68 13.75
C ILE A 510 27.05 12.05 14.26
N SER A 511 26.11 11.11 14.25
CA SER A 511 24.75 11.28 14.77
C SER A 511 24.37 10.11 15.68
N VAL A 512 24.26 10.38 16.98
CA VAL A 512 23.99 9.39 18.03
C VAL A 512 22.51 9.47 18.43
N THR A 513 21.84 8.33 18.51
CA THR A 513 20.45 8.26 18.99
C THR A 513 20.39 8.69 20.45
N ASN A 514 19.48 9.62 20.79
CA ASN A 514 19.32 10.06 22.18
C ASN A 514 18.50 9.02 22.97
N PRO A 515 19.08 8.35 23.98
CA PRO A 515 18.37 7.35 24.77
C PRO A 515 17.14 7.92 25.49
N LEU A 516 17.15 9.18 25.95
CA LEU A 516 15.97 9.78 26.59
C LEU A 516 14.80 9.98 25.60
N TYR A 517 15.08 10.17 24.31
CA TYR A 517 14.04 10.29 23.29
C TYR A 517 13.48 8.91 22.93
N ILE A 518 14.35 8.00 22.48
CA ILE A 518 13.89 6.76 21.85
C ILE A 518 13.31 5.77 22.87
N LEU A 519 13.92 5.66 24.06
CA LEU A 519 13.37 4.79 25.11
C LEU A 519 12.06 5.35 25.65
N ARG A 520 11.87 6.69 25.69
CA ARG A 520 10.59 7.26 26.12
C ARG A 520 9.47 6.94 25.13
N ALA A 521 9.77 6.94 23.83
CA ALA A 521 8.81 6.55 22.80
C ALA A 521 8.46 5.06 22.86
N PHE A 522 9.46 4.20 23.11
CA PHE A 522 9.30 2.75 22.97
C PHE A 522 8.88 2.04 24.26
N LEU A 523 9.38 2.48 25.42
CA LEU A 523 8.96 1.92 26.73
C LEU A 523 7.62 2.50 27.19
N GLN A 524 7.27 3.72 26.76
CA GLN A 524 6.04 4.39 27.18
C GLN A 524 5.86 4.37 28.71
N ASP A 525 4.83 3.71 29.23
CA ASP A 525 4.56 3.60 30.67
C ASP A 525 5.64 2.81 31.43
N ASP A 526 6.42 1.96 30.75
CA ASP A 526 7.56 1.23 31.31
C ASP A 526 8.83 2.09 31.46
N PHE A 527 8.80 3.33 30.99
CA PHE A 527 9.97 4.20 30.97
C PHE A 527 10.35 4.69 32.38
N ASP A 528 11.59 4.38 32.80
CA ASP A 528 12.20 4.97 33.99
C ASP A 528 13.38 5.87 33.62
N GLN A 529 13.20 7.18 33.78
CA GLN A 529 14.24 8.16 33.49
C GLN A 529 15.53 7.89 34.28
N LYS A 530 15.45 7.42 35.53
CA LYS A 530 16.62 7.17 36.38
C LYS A 530 17.48 6.04 35.85
N ALA A 531 16.86 5.04 35.21
CA ALA A 531 17.57 3.94 34.55
C ALA A 531 18.26 4.39 33.25
N VAL A 532 17.69 5.39 32.56
CA VAL A 532 18.20 5.87 31.26
C VAL A 532 19.31 6.91 31.41
N THR A 533 19.26 7.75 32.43
CA THR A 533 20.25 8.83 32.64
C THR A 533 21.71 8.34 32.68
N PRO A 534 22.08 7.24 33.35
CA PRO A 534 23.44 6.72 33.32
C PRO A 534 23.92 6.33 31.91
N VAL A 535 23.03 5.76 31.08
CA VAL A 535 23.35 5.43 29.68
C VAL A 535 23.69 6.69 28.89
N LEU A 536 22.90 7.75 29.07
CA LEU A 536 23.15 9.05 28.43
C LEU A 536 24.47 9.67 28.88
N GLU A 537 24.78 9.65 30.19
CA GLU A 537 26.05 10.17 30.71
C GLU A 537 27.26 9.38 30.18
N SER A 538 27.16 8.05 30.08
CA SER A 538 28.22 7.23 29.45
C SER A 538 28.44 7.59 27.99
N ILE A 539 27.38 7.84 27.21
CA ILE A 539 27.49 8.29 25.81
C ILE A 539 28.16 9.67 25.73
N ARG A 540 27.77 10.62 26.60
CA ARG A 540 28.38 11.96 26.66
C ARG A 540 29.88 11.90 26.95
N LYS A 541 30.28 11.02 27.86
CA LYS A 541 31.68 10.82 28.22
C LYS A 541 32.47 10.14 27.09
N ALA A 542 31.88 9.15 26.43
CA ALA A 542 32.50 8.45 25.30
C ALA A 542 32.71 9.37 24.10
N LEU A 543 31.73 10.22 23.81
CA LEU A 543 31.70 11.07 22.61
C LEU A 543 31.60 12.54 23.05
N PRO A 544 32.73 13.20 23.38
CA PRO A 544 32.72 14.60 23.78
C PRO A 544 32.34 15.52 22.60
N GLY A 545 31.83 16.71 22.91
CA GLY A 545 31.53 17.74 21.90
C GLY A 545 30.18 17.57 21.18
N LEU A 546 29.37 16.58 21.56
CA LEU A 546 28.02 16.41 21.02
C LEU A 546 27.12 17.64 21.29
N LYS A 547 26.21 17.92 20.36
CA LYS A 547 25.18 18.97 20.44
C LYS A 547 23.81 18.40 20.11
N ASN A 548 22.75 18.97 20.67
CA ASN A 548 21.38 18.56 20.35
C ASN A 548 21.07 18.82 18.88
N SER A 549 20.49 17.83 18.20
CA SER A 549 19.96 18.05 16.85
C SER A 549 18.71 18.94 16.89
N LYS A 550 18.34 19.50 15.74
CA LYS A 550 17.06 20.21 15.56
C LYS A 550 15.86 19.27 15.51
N ASP A 551 16.10 17.97 15.38
CA ASP A 551 15.06 16.96 15.33
C ASP A 551 14.61 16.71 16.78
N ALA A 552 13.61 17.44 17.26
CA ALA A 552 13.19 17.43 18.66
C ALA A 552 11.66 17.43 18.79
N LEU A 553 11.16 16.70 19.79
CA LEU A 553 9.73 16.62 20.13
C LEU A 553 9.52 16.95 21.61
N LYS A 554 8.26 17.23 21.96
CA LYS A 554 7.86 17.34 23.36
C LYS A 554 8.03 15.99 24.05
N PHE A 555 8.77 15.97 25.15
CA PHE A 555 9.07 14.75 25.91
C PHE A 555 7.80 14.02 26.39
N THR A 556 6.76 14.79 26.71
CA THR A 556 5.46 14.25 27.16
C THR A 556 4.62 13.63 26.04
N LEU A 557 4.92 13.90 24.77
CA LEU A 557 4.18 13.33 23.63
C LEU A 557 4.76 12.00 23.15
N LEU A 558 6.01 11.69 23.49
CA LEU A 558 6.70 10.49 23.01
C LEU A 558 5.97 9.16 23.33
N PRO A 559 5.38 8.95 24.52
CA PRO A 559 4.66 7.71 24.83
C PRO A 559 3.41 7.50 23.97
N LYS A 560 2.86 8.59 23.44
CA LYS A 560 1.67 8.60 22.59
C LYS A 560 2.03 9.11 21.20
N TYR A 561 3.28 8.88 20.77
CA TYR A 561 3.76 9.40 19.51
C TYR A 561 2.89 8.84 18.39
N HIS A 562 2.31 9.76 17.62
CA HIS A 562 1.46 9.46 16.50
C HIS A 562 1.75 10.50 15.43
N PHE A 563 2.29 10.05 14.31
CA PHE A 563 2.74 10.98 13.28
C PHE A 563 1.56 11.73 12.64
N MET A 564 0.50 11.00 12.27
CA MET A 564 -0.75 11.55 11.72
C MET A 564 -1.94 10.67 12.06
N ILE A 565 -3.14 11.26 11.99
CA ILE A 565 -4.41 10.55 12.09
C ILE A 565 -4.41 9.35 11.13
N SER A 566 -4.86 8.18 11.61
CA SER A 566 -4.87 6.90 10.90
C SER A 566 -3.51 6.26 10.62
N MET A 567 -2.42 6.75 11.23
CA MET A 567 -1.15 6.03 11.27
C MET A 567 -1.03 5.08 12.48
N PRO A 568 -0.09 4.14 12.47
CA PRO A 568 0.10 3.18 13.56
C PRO A 568 0.72 3.83 14.82
N TYR A 569 0.42 3.26 15.98
CA TYR A 569 1.12 3.48 17.24
C TYR A 569 2.26 2.46 17.42
N TYR A 570 2.99 2.56 18.53
CA TYR A 570 4.03 1.57 18.86
C TYR A 570 3.45 0.16 19.00
N GLU A 571 2.25 0.06 19.57
CA GLU A 571 1.52 -1.19 19.85
C GLU A 571 1.01 -1.88 18.59
N ASP A 572 0.86 -1.13 17.49
CA ASP A 572 0.38 -1.64 16.19
C ASP A 572 1.52 -2.34 15.41
N MET A 573 2.27 -3.20 16.09
CA MET A 573 3.38 -3.95 15.50
C MET A 573 2.88 -4.95 14.46
N ILE A 574 3.72 -5.21 13.45
CA ILE A 574 3.43 -6.18 12.41
C ILE A 574 4.15 -7.49 12.75
N VAL A 575 3.40 -8.58 12.83
CA VAL A 575 3.96 -9.93 12.93
C VAL A 575 4.34 -10.38 11.53
N VAL A 576 5.65 -10.50 11.26
CA VAL A 576 6.19 -10.89 9.95
C VAL A 576 6.42 -12.40 9.83
N ALA A 577 6.49 -13.12 10.94
CA ALA A 577 6.51 -14.58 10.95
C ALA A 577 6.01 -15.13 12.29
N LYS A 578 5.50 -16.37 12.26
CA LYS A 578 5.12 -17.13 13.46
C LYS A 578 5.68 -18.54 13.39
N GLY A 579 5.95 -19.12 14.55
CA GLY A 579 6.32 -20.52 14.73
C GLY A 579 7.61 -20.68 15.51
N ASP A 580 8.10 -21.91 15.53
CA ASP A 580 9.33 -22.27 16.24
C ASP A 580 10.56 -21.99 15.37
N ASP A 581 11.72 -21.92 16.03
CA ASP A 581 13.04 -21.81 15.40
C ASP A 581 13.21 -20.63 14.42
N LEU A 582 12.47 -19.53 14.64
CA LEU A 582 12.49 -18.35 13.74
C LEU A 582 13.89 -17.79 13.51
N LEU A 583 14.73 -17.76 14.54
CA LEU A 583 16.12 -17.32 14.41
C LEU A 583 16.94 -18.26 13.51
N ALA A 584 16.70 -19.57 13.57
CA ALA A 584 17.38 -20.53 12.71
C ALA A 584 16.93 -20.38 11.25
N LYS A 585 15.63 -20.17 11.00
CA LYS A 585 15.10 -19.88 9.66
C LYS A 585 15.72 -18.62 9.06
N ALA A 586 15.78 -17.54 9.84
CA ALA A 586 16.43 -16.30 9.43
C ALA A 586 17.92 -16.50 9.08
N LYS A 587 18.64 -17.33 9.84
CA LYS A 587 20.05 -17.67 9.56
C LYS A 587 20.21 -18.57 8.34
N ALA A 588 19.24 -19.42 8.03
CA ALA A 588 19.29 -20.29 6.86
C ALA A 588 19.07 -19.48 5.57
N ARG A 589 18.20 -18.46 5.62
CA ARG A 589 17.95 -17.57 4.49
C ARG A 589 19.24 -16.90 4.02
N ASN A 590 19.55 -17.06 2.72
CA ASN A 590 20.76 -16.50 2.11
C ASN A 590 22.07 -16.79 2.88
N GLY A 591 22.11 -17.88 3.65
CA GLY A 591 23.23 -18.21 4.54
C GLY A 591 23.47 -17.18 5.64
N GLY A 592 22.43 -16.44 6.05
CA GLY A 592 22.47 -15.45 7.13
C GLY A 592 23.05 -14.10 6.73
N LYS A 593 23.38 -13.89 5.45
CA LYS A 593 23.97 -12.63 4.94
C LYS A 593 23.08 -11.41 5.10
N ASP A 594 21.77 -11.63 5.22
CA ASP A 594 20.80 -10.56 5.43
C ASP A 594 20.74 -10.15 6.91
N ILE A 595 21.29 -10.93 7.84
CA ILE A 595 21.40 -10.59 9.26
C ILE A 595 22.70 -9.85 9.51
N VAL A 596 22.58 -8.63 10.03
CA VAL A 596 23.70 -7.74 10.36
C VAL A 596 24.15 -7.90 11.81
N PHE A 597 23.21 -8.13 12.73
CA PHE A 597 23.52 -8.47 14.11
C PHE A 597 22.44 -9.34 14.72
N ILE A 598 22.82 -10.07 15.78
CA ILE A 598 21.93 -10.83 16.64
C ILE A 598 22.24 -10.43 18.08
N GLN A 599 21.22 -10.00 18.81
CA GLN A 599 21.32 -9.63 20.21
C GLN A 599 20.32 -10.47 21.02
N GLN A 600 20.84 -11.38 21.84
CA GLN A 600 20.03 -12.11 22.81
C GLN A 600 19.66 -11.16 23.96
N ILE A 601 18.37 -10.99 24.24
CA ILE A 601 17.87 -10.15 25.33
C ILE A 601 17.64 -10.98 26.58
N SER A 602 16.89 -12.07 26.43
CA SER A 602 16.66 -13.11 27.44
C SER A 602 16.47 -14.45 26.74
N LYS A 603 16.20 -15.54 27.46
CA LYS A 603 16.10 -16.88 26.85
C LYS A 603 15.12 -16.95 25.66
N ASP A 604 14.02 -16.21 25.76
CA ASP A 604 12.90 -16.28 24.82
C ASP A 604 12.76 -14.99 23.97
N ARG A 605 13.73 -14.06 24.06
CA ARG A 605 13.72 -12.78 23.34
C ARG A 605 15.04 -12.50 22.64
N THR A 606 14.98 -12.24 21.35
CA THR A 606 16.14 -11.90 20.52
C THR A 606 15.81 -10.73 19.61
N LEU A 607 16.66 -9.70 19.60
CA LEU A 607 16.59 -8.64 18.61
C LEU A 607 17.61 -8.92 17.51
N ILE A 608 17.19 -8.90 16.26
CA ILE A 608 18.08 -9.00 15.10
C ILE A 608 18.02 -7.71 14.29
N GLY A 609 19.14 -7.34 13.68
CA GLY A 609 19.21 -6.26 12.69
C GLY A 609 19.38 -6.86 11.32
N VAL A 610 18.58 -6.40 10.35
CA VAL A 610 18.54 -6.98 9.01
C VAL A 610 18.85 -5.95 7.94
N ASN A 611 19.54 -6.37 6.90
CA ASN A 611 19.67 -5.59 5.68
C ASN A 611 18.34 -5.64 4.95
N LEU A 612 17.82 -4.47 4.58
CA LEU A 612 16.70 -4.40 3.66
C LEU A 612 17.20 -4.70 2.24
N GLY A 613 16.27 -5.08 1.35
CA GLY A 613 16.54 -5.20 -0.06
C GLY A 613 17.17 -3.92 -0.60
N LYS A 614 18.08 -4.06 -1.57
CA LYS A 614 18.87 -2.93 -2.12
C LYS A 614 17.98 -1.75 -2.52
N ARG A 615 16.81 -2.02 -3.12
CA ARG A 615 15.81 -1.02 -3.51
C ARG A 615 15.18 -0.37 -2.29
N THR A 616 14.64 -1.17 -1.38
CA THR A 616 13.98 -0.71 -0.17
C THR A 616 14.89 0.22 0.63
N GLY A 617 16.15 -0.17 0.85
CA GLY A 617 17.13 0.60 1.62
C GLY A 617 17.50 1.98 1.03
N LYS A 618 17.26 2.24 -0.27
CA LYS A 618 17.56 3.54 -0.91
C LYS A 618 16.72 4.69 -0.36
N PHE A 619 15.61 4.41 0.34
CA PHE A 619 14.68 5.45 0.83
C PHE A 619 15.33 6.55 1.68
N ILE A 620 16.41 6.23 2.40
CA ILE A 620 17.18 7.20 3.20
C ILE A 620 17.72 8.37 2.36
N LYS A 621 17.89 8.19 1.04
CA LYS A 621 18.25 9.28 0.12
C LYS A 621 17.08 10.23 -0.11
N LYS A 622 15.84 9.71 -0.17
CA LYS A 622 14.61 10.47 -0.41
C LYS A 622 14.20 11.29 0.81
N VAL A 623 14.33 10.72 2.03
CA VAL A 623 13.94 11.39 3.29
C VAL A 623 15.09 12.10 4.02
N GLY A 624 16.32 11.94 3.55
CA GLY A 624 17.51 12.59 4.08
C GLY A 624 18.43 11.65 4.86
N VAL A 625 19.72 11.71 4.56
CA VAL A 625 20.72 10.76 5.06
C VAL A 625 21.10 10.95 6.53
N LYS A 626 20.80 12.12 7.12
CA LYS A 626 21.22 12.53 8.48
C LYS A 626 20.76 11.61 9.62
N ASN A 627 19.70 10.83 9.39
CA ASN A 627 19.17 9.86 10.36
C ASN A 627 19.16 8.42 9.80
N ALA A 628 19.96 8.14 8.75
CA ALA A 628 20.06 6.83 8.11
C ALA A 628 20.49 5.69 9.06
N GLY A 629 20.96 6.03 10.26
CA GLY A 629 21.22 5.08 11.34
C GLY A 629 20.00 4.26 11.76
N LEU A 630 18.76 4.57 11.32
CA LEU A 630 17.62 3.66 11.50
C LEU A 630 17.79 2.29 10.83
N LEU A 631 18.74 2.16 9.90
CA LEU A 631 19.22 0.89 9.35
C LEU A 631 20.50 0.41 10.07
N PRO A 632 20.75 -0.91 10.18
CA PRO A 632 19.93 -2.04 9.70
C PRO A 632 18.56 -2.12 10.40
N TYR A 633 17.56 -2.66 9.73
CA TYR A 633 16.18 -2.61 10.22
C TYR A 633 15.98 -3.61 11.38
N PRO A 634 15.35 -3.24 12.51
CA PRO A 634 15.22 -4.13 13.66
C PRO A 634 14.03 -5.09 13.52
N VAL A 635 14.24 -6.36 13.85
CA VAL A 635 13.19 -7.38 14.00
C VAL A 635 13.31 -8.02 15.38
N LEU A 636 12.22 -8.03 16.14
CA LEU A 636 12.15 -8.64 17.46
C LEU A 636 11.55 -10.05 17.35
N ILE A 637 12.27 -11.05 17.82
CA ILE A 637 11.78 -12.43 17.95
C ILE A 637 11.45 -12.64 19.43
N GLU A 638 10.18 -12.85 19.75
CA GLU A 638 9.70 -13.19 21.09
C GLU A 638 8.41 -14.00 21.03
N ASP A 639 8.17 -14.86 22.01
CA ASP A 639 6.90 -15.61 22.17
C ASP A 639 6.45 -16.35 20.90
N GLY A 640 7.40 -16.89 20.12
CA GLY A 640 7.13 -17.62 18.87
C GLY A 640 6.72 -16.72 17.69
N GLU A 641 6.90 -15.40 17.81
CA GLU A 641 6.60 -14.42 16.76
C GLU A 641 7.83 -13.59 16.42
N ALA A 642 8.03 -13.32 15.13
CA ALA A 642 8.93 -12.27 14.66
C ALA A 642 8.09 -11.03 14.36
N LYS A 643 8.40 -9.93 15.06
CA LYS A 643 7.67 -8.67 15.01
C LYS A 643 8.58 -7.55 14.51
N ILE A 644 7.99 -6.63 13.77
CA ILE A 644 8.58 -5.32 13.48
C ILE A 644 7.66 -4.23 14.00
N LEU A 645 8.24 -3.10 14.40
CA LEU A 645 7.46 -1.87 14.50
C LEU A 645 6.90 -1.56 13.11
N ASP A 646 5.64 -1.13 13.01
CA ASP A 646 5.10 -0.75 11.71
C ASP A 646 6.05 0.27 11.05
N PRO A 647 6.50 0.02 9.80
CA PRO A 647 7.48 0.87 9.16
C PRO A 647 7.07 2.34 9.07
N LYS A 648 5.76 2.65 8.99
CA LYS A 648 5.26 4.03 9.04
C LYS A 648 5.57 4.69 10.38
N TYR A 649 5.30 3.99 11.49
CA TYR A 649 5.62 4.46 12.84
C TYR A 649 7.15 4.59 13.01
N TYR A 650 7.91 3.54 12.68
CA TYR A 650 9.35 3.49 12.90
C TYR A 650 10.10 4.57 12.10
N ILE A 651 9.78 4.75 10.82
CA ILE A 651 10.40 5.82 10.02
C ILE A 651 10.04 7.18 10.61
N ALA A 652 8.77 7.42 10.95
CA ALA A 652 8.33 8.72 11.44
C ALA A 652 8.95 9.08 12.80
N VAL A 653 9.08 8.14 13.74
CA VAL A 653 9.68 8.41 15.05
C VAL A 653 11.19 8.64 14.96
N MET A 654 11.86 8.00 13.99
CA MET A 654 13.28 8.18 13.68
C MET A 654 13.55 9.44 12.82
N TYR A 655 12.53 9.94 12.11
CA TYR A 655 12.55 11.22 11.41
C TYR A 655 11.42 12.14 11.91
N PRO A 656 11.50 12.66 13.15
CA PRO A 656 10.37 13.40 13.74
C PRO A 656 10.04 14.72 13.05
N MET A 657 10.94 15.22 12.20
CA MET A 657 10.74 16.43 11.40
C MET A 657 10.32 16.14 9.96
N LEU A 658 10.08 14.86 9.62
CA LEU A 658 9.61 14.45 8.31
C LEU A 658 8.24 15.06 8.04
N LYS A 659 8.10 15.75 6.92
CA LYS A 659 6.82 16.31 6.51
C LYS A 659 6.02 15.27 5.76
N MET A 660 4.70 15.44 5.72
CA MET A 660 3.83 14.56 4.93
C MET A 660 4.24 14.51 3.45
N SER A 661 4.62 15.66 2.86
CA SER A 661 5.13 15.71 1.49
C SER A 661 6.40 14.87 1.28
N GLU A 662 7.25 14.73 2.29
CA GLU A 662 8.47 13.91 2.23
C GLU A 662 8.16 12.43 2.50
N PHE A 663 7.19 12.15 3.38
CA PHE A 663 6.70 10.79 3.61
C PHE A 663 6.01 10.21 2.36
N MET A 664 5.28 11.04 1.59
CA MET A 664 4.65 10.60 0.35
C MET A 664 5.66 10.15 -0.71
N LYS A 665 6.87 10.73 -0.75
CA LYS A 665 7.96 10.29 -1.65
C LYS A 665 8.45 8.86 -1.39
N ILE A 666 8.09 8.32 -0.23
CA ILE A 666 8.42 6.95 0.19
C ILE A 666 7.15 6.15 0.51
N SER A 667 6.01 6.49 -0.10
CA SER A 667 4.72 5.85 0.20
C SER A 667 4.73 4.33 0.05
N THR A 668 5.52 3.81 -0.89
CA THR A 668 5.70 2.36 -1.15
C THR A 668 6.69 1.67 -0.21
N VAL A 669 7.57 2.43 0.44
CA VAL A 669 8.67 1.90 1.26
C VAL A 669 8.18 1.13 2.49
N PRO A 670 7.14 1.56 3.24
CA PRO A 670 6.62 0.78 4.34
C PRO A 670 6.22 -0.65 3.96
N GLY A 671 5.49 -0.83 2.85
CA GLY A 671 5.11 -2.16 2.37
C GLY A 671 6.32 -3.00 1.97
N ALA A 672 7.30 -2.38 1.29
CA ALA A 672 8.54 -3.06 0.90
C ALA A 672 9.39 -3.50 2.11
N ILE A 673 9.46 -2.70 3.17
CA ILE A 673 10.15 -3.07 4.42
C ILE A 673 9.49 -4.28 5.08
N GLN A 674 8.16 -4.27 5.19
CA GLN A 674 7.41 -5.41 5.71
C GLN A 674 7.75 -6.67 4.90
N GLN A 675 7.72 -6.56 3.57
CA GLN A 675 8.03 -7.67 2.68
C GLN A 675 9.44 -8.23 2.85
N ASP A 676 10.45 -7.36 2.93
CA ASP A 676 11.84 -7.76 3.16
C ASP A 676 11.99 -8.52 4.48
N CYS A 677 11.30 -8.06 5.54
CA CYS A 677 11.34 -8.71 6.84
C CYS A 677 10.59 -10.04 6.86
N GLU A 678 9.45 -10.17 6.17
CA GLU A 678 8.74 -11.44 6.01
C GLU A 678 9.57 -12.47 5.24
N ASN A 679 10.21 -12.04 4.15
CA ASN A 679 11.05 -12.89 3.30
C ASN A 679 12.26 -13.48 4.04
N LEU A 680 12.71 -12.84 5.11
CA LEU A 680 13.80 -13.36 5.93
C LEU A 680 13.47 -14.71 6.58
N PHE A 681 12.19 -14.97 6.87
CA PHE A 681 11.74 -16.16 7.58
C PHE A 681 11.11 -17.22 6.67
N ARG A 682 11.16 -17.01 5.34
CA ARG A 682 10.71 -17.96 4.31
C ARG A 682 11.90 -18.71 3.71
#